data_AF-A0A2Y9RRR7-F1
#
_entry.id   AF-A0A2Y9RRR7-F1
#
_cell.length_a   1.000
_cell.length_b   1.000
_cell.length_c   1.000
_cell.angle_alpha   90.00
_cell.angle_beta   90.00
_cell.angle_gamma   90.00
#
_symmetry.space_group_name_H-M   'P 1'
#
loop_
_entity.id
_entity.type
_entity.pdbx_description
1 polymer ?
#
loop_
_entity_poly.entity_id
_entity_poly.type
_entity_poly.pdbx_seq_one_letter_code
_entity_poly.pdbx_strand_id
1 'polypeptide(L)'
;MPSAGIRVLWKWTPLPRKGKTLLKCEPVFREKCHEIADLFLQYKPTSLLELIENDSADFSDPEIAQSLLFMLQVALVTLLKFWGIEPNVMLGFSVGEVAAAHCAGVISLEDAVKVIHFRSSLQAKVVGGKMVVVGNIPVEEISDVLVSFSRRVCIAGFSSPCSCILSGDADAITRCQEELAQRFEKRNIFLCPVSTPAAYHSYMMDPILEDIEESIGNLVRREPKVELISTVTGEAASEEDFTTGKYWSRNVREPTNLAQAITTAAKGRENAIFVEITPKRAFQKNIRENLGEETIAFSSLQPNKEYETLFDLVKSLFEFGHNLNWPCFYRGLKTTPTDYPRYQFDHKNLKTYLKSLQLQNKIAYSYHPLIDSANDGLNFTCFITQDRAPYVFEHKANATPFVPGSCFVELGLACVMGSLRPRVPLSTCQVRVEFLAPCVISQNFLNIKVKLEAEETKTKFEITSSSSGVYARGEVTKIKKTVSEKQHISLGSIFQRCKLILTSDEVYEKLLHHGFQYGAIFKRLNIISFCDELKEGITTIKVTEDLRREMYEYHIHPVLLDCFLQMGLVMATRDKKIGGKTGFPSKIGKLTVLKTFEVEMNIYVKVIKYTEDYFEVCGFFIDKYGSILARLEEIGFTYSKQRQSNDNFLLENIWKQISLIQMLGNSGEVPPCLVLMDTFGIAQQLKKYLPCDSKYIGFQEWEASQDSEMRVGDMMKTEIKNFHHVLFMWRIKKLNEEIPGILLQYLTKCCEAFRQLIVALKDQNVDCSVTVITYRTTRNVDHINPGFVLSGMTRASLIEVPNIMFRMIDISDTSPQNIASLADAIIKCEGKDYPELCIDQGRIFISEIRQTSFERIYESQPHKSHQNSEMFTLCTSDPYNVVEVTAMIGRYKLTPFSDQSVEVEMDKICIHSEDYFPVSTSSCSFGNTLYWAGDTMEKHKLVALDFSGTVTAIGKDVKEVMVGDHIATCFPLVASSKVSLPETICFHSKKFPVFRNVPCASYFIIA
;
A
#
# COMPACT_ATOMS: atom_id res chain seq x y z
N MET A 1 3.06 26.89 -22.06
CA MET A 1 3.69 26.65 -20.74
C MET A 1 4.81 27.66 -20.59
N PRO A 2 4.94 28.35 -19.45
CA PRO A 2 6.11 29.21 -19.20
C PRO A 2 7.36 28.33 -19.25
N SER A 3 8.40 28.78 -19.95
CA SER A 3 9.67 28.07 -20.10
C SER A 3 10.29 27.81 -18.72
N ALA A 4 10.38 26.53 -18.31
CA ALA A 4 11.13 26.14 -17.13
C ALA A 4 12.57 26.66 -17.27
N GLY A 5 13.09 27.32 -16.24
CA GLY A 5 14.43 27.89 -16.32
C GLY A 5 15.48 26.86 -15.94
N ILE A 6 16.47 26.61 -16.80
CA ILE A 6 17.59 25.71 -16.49
C ILE A 6 18.56 26.44 -15.56
N ARG A 7 18.93 25.81 -14.44
CA ARG A 7 19.89 26.29 -13.45
C ARG A 7 21.11 25.41 -13.50
N VAL A 8 22.30 25.98 -13.52
CA VAL A 8 23.54 25.20 -13.56
C VAL A 8 24.34 25.42 -12.28
N LEU A 9 24.74 24.33 -11.63
CA LEU A 9 25.43 24.31 -10.35
C LEU A 9 26.80 23.64 -10.48
N TRP A 10 27.87 24.32 -10.09
CA TRP A 10 29.26 23.84 -10.30
C TRP A 10 29.92 23.41 -8.99
N LYS A 11 30.73 22.34 -9.00
CA LYS A 11 31.50 21.86 -7.84
C LYS A 11 32.98 21.68 -8.11
N TRP A 12 33.81 21.88 -7.09
CA TRP A 12 35.12 21.24 -6.95
C TRP A 12 35.08 19.84 -6.32
N THR A 13 35.61 18.84 -7.05
CA THR A 13 35.87 17.50 -6.50
C THR A 13 37.16 16.94 -7.12
N PRO A 14 38.00 16.21 -6.37
CA PRO A 14 39.19 15.55 -6.92
C PRO A 14 38.79 14.52 -7.98
N LEU A 15 39.45 14.62 -9.13
CA LEU A 15 39.24 13.85 -10.36
C LEU A 15 39.95 12.49 -10.26
N PRO A 16 39.24 11.38 -10.48
CA PRO A 16 39.84 10.28 -11.20
C PRO A 16 39.07 10.09 -12.50
N ARG A 17 39.77 10.29 -13.63
CA ARG A 17 39.52 9.74 -14.97
C ARG A 17 38.19 10.10 -15.64
N LYS A 18 38.02 11.36 -16.11
CA LYS A 18 36.73 11.82 -16.65
C LYS A 18 36.90 12.82 -17.80
N GLY A 19 36.07 12.67 -18.82
CA GLY A 19 36.06 13.44 -20.06
C GLY A 19 36.78 12.76 -21.22
N LYS A 20 37.46 11.62 -21.01
CA LYS A 20 38.22 10.90 -22.07
C LYS A 20 37.31 10.39 -23.19
N THR A 21 36.12 9.90 -22.85
CA THR A 21 35.16 9.41 -23.86
C THR A 21 34.59 10.59 -24.64
N LEU A 22 34.23 11.68 -23.96
CA LEU A 22 33.76 12.91 -24.61
C LEU A 22 34.86 13.56 -25.46
N LEU A 23 36.10 13.63 -24.98
CA LEU A 23 37.25 14.14 -25.73
C LEU A 23 37.47 13.33 -27.02
N LYS A 24 37.28 12.01 -26.98
CA LYS A 24 37.43 11.13 -28.15
C LYS A 24 36.26 11.22 -29.13
N CYS A 25 35.03 11.43 -28.65
CA CYS A 25 33.83 11.20 -29.45
C CYS A 25 33.01 12.46 -29.76
N GLU A 26 33.12 13.54 -28.96
CA GLU A 26 32.37 14.79 -29.13
C GLU A 26 33.29 15.91 -29.67
N PRO A 27 33.13 16.35 -30.94
CA PRO A 27 34.00 17.38 -31.54
C PRO A 27 33.98 18.71 -30.78
N VAL A 28 32.80 19.21 -30.41
CA VAL A 28 32.64 20.52 -29.74
C VAL A 28 33.30 20.52 -28.36
N PHE A 29 33.16 19.43 -27.61
CA PHE A 29 33.84 19.26 -26.33
C PHE A 29 35.36 19.25 -26.52
N ARG A 30 35.85 18.52 -27.52
CA ARG A 30 37.28 18.39 -27.82
C ARG A 30 37.91 19.70 -28.26
N GLU A 31 37.28 20.42 -29.19
CA GLU A 31 37.75 21.72 -29.68
C GLU A 31 37.89 22.72 -28.51
N LYS A 32 36.90 22.76 -27.61
CA LYS A 32 36.97 23.63 -26.44
C LYS A 32 38.07 23.20 -25.47
N CYS A 33 38.30 21.90 -25.27
CA CYS A 33 39.44 21.42 -24.47
C CYS A 33 40.79 21.82 -25.09
N HIS A 34 40.94 21.76 -26.41
CA HIS A 34 42.17 22.23 -27.09
C HIS A 34 42.39 23.73 -26.89
N GLU A 35 41.37 24.56 -27.13
CA GLU A 35 41.45 26.01 -26.93
C GLU A 35 41.87 26.36 -25.50
N ILE A 36 41.32 25.67 -24.50
CA ILE A 36 41.70 25.87 -23.10
C ILE A 36 43.14 25.41 -22.85
N ALA A 37 43.53 24.23 -23.36
CA ALA A 37 44.88 23.71 -23.21
C ALA A 37 45.93 24.67 -23.81
N ASP A 38 45.68 25.21 -24.99
CA ASP A 38 46.55 26.18 -25.66
C ASP A 38 46.72 27.46 -24.84
N LEU A 39 45.64 27.94 -24.20
CA LEU A 39 45.71 29.09 -23.30
C LEU A 39 46.49 28.78 -22.02
N PHE A 40 46.52 27.55 -21.53
CA PHE A 40 47.37 27.19 -20.39
C PHE A 40 48.86 27.10 -20.75
N LEU A 41 49.21 26.89 -22.04
CA LEU A 41 50.61 26.81 -22.49
C LEU A 41 51.40 28.11 -22.24
N GLN A 42 50.74 29.26 -22.20
CA GLN A 42 51.38 30.54 -21.89
C GLN A 42 51.90 30.61 -20.45
N TYR A 43 51.32 29.78 -19.56
CA TYR A 43 51.66 29.75 -18.14
C TYR A 43 52.49 28.52 -17.77
N LYS A 44 52.25 27.37 -18.43
CA LYS A 44 52.95 26.11 -18.16
C LYS A 44 53.16 25.28 -19.43
N PRO A 45 54.34 24.69 -19.62
CA PRO A 45 54.62 23.86 -20.80
C PRO A 45 53.92 22.49 -20.78
N THR A 46 53.31 22.09 -19.67
CA THR A 46 52.66 20.77 -19.53
C THR A 46 51.32 20.73 -20.26
N SER A 47 51.14 19.74 -21.13
CA SER A 47 49.88 19.53 -21.85
C SER A 47 48.79 18.97 -20.93
N LEU A 48 47.75 19.76 -20.66
CA LEU A 48 46.57 19.30 -19.92
C LEU A 48 45.84 18.14 -20.62
N LEU A 49 45.93 18.04 -21.95
CA LEU A 49 45.29 16.98 -22.72
C LEU A 49 45.97 15.62 -22.49
N GLU A 50 47.30 15.60 -22.42
CA GLU A 50 48.05 14.38 -22.09
C GLU A 50 47.69 13.88 -20.68
N LEU A 51 47.43 14.80 -19.73
CA LEU A 51 46.99 14.47 -18.38
C LEU A 51 45.57 13.89 -18.32
N ILE A 52 44.68 14.24 -19.26
CA ILE A 52 43.35 13.62 -19.38
C ILE A 52 43.45 12.19 -19.94
N GLU A 53 44.41 11.95 -20.84
CA GLU A 53 44.60 10.64 -21.47
C GLU A 53 45.39 9.65 -20.60
N ASN A 54 46.28 10.16 -19.75
CA ASN A 54 47.16 9.36 -18.89
C ASN A 54 46.44 8.76 -17.67
N ASP A 55 46.28 7.43 -17.65
CA ASP A 55 45.56 6.72 -16.62
C ASP A 55 46.31 6.62 -15.26
N SER A 56 47.58 7.03 -15.18
CA SER A 56 48.43 6.99 -13.97
C SER A 56 48.75 8.37 -13.37
N ALA A 57 48.17 9.46 -13.88
CA ALA A 57 48.41 10.81 -13.36
C ALA A 57 47.86 10.98 -11.92
N ASP A 58 48.65 11.62 -11.06
CA ASP A 58 48.22 12.03 -9.72
C ASP A 58 47.46 13.36 -9.80
N PHE A 59 46.22 13.37 -9.30
CA PHE A 59 45.33 14.54 -9.26
C PHE A 59 45.28 15.19 -7.87
N SER A 60 46.22 14.86 -6.99
CA SER A 60 46.36 15.49 -5.68
C SER A 60 46.87 16.92 -5.76
N ASP A 61 47.62 17.26 -6.82
CA ASP A 61 48.13 18.61 -7.09
C ASP A 61 47.00 19.58 -7.45
N PRO A 62 46.79 20.66 -6.67
CA PRO A 62 45.78 21.68 -6.96
C PRO A 62 45.92 22.30 -8.34
N GLU A 63 47.15 22.48 -8.84
CA GLU A 63 47.44 23.06 -10.15
C GLU A 63 46.84 22.24 -11.28
N ILE A 64 47.01 20.92 -11.20
CA ILE A 64 46.49 19.97 -12.18
C ILE A 64 44.98 19.81 -11.97
N ALA A 65 44.54 19.57 -10.74
CA ALA A 65 43.15 19.25 -10.43
C ALA A 65 42.18 20.39 -10.78
N GLN A 66 42.53 21.64 -10.46
CA GLN A 66 41.67 22.80 -10.75
C GLN A 66 41.65 23.13 -12.25
N SER A 67 42.79 23.05 -12.92
CA SER A 67 42.88 23.30 -14.37
C SER A 67 42.07 22.30 -15.18
N LEU A 68 42.18 21.01 -14.84
CA LEU A 68 41.40 19.94 -15.49
C LEU A 68 39.91 20.05 -15.19
N LEU A 69 39.54 20.36 -13.95
CA LEU A 69 38.14 20.56 -13.60
C LEU A 69 37.54 21.75 -14.38
N PHE A 70 38.24 22.88 -14.42
CA PHE A 70 37.81 24.06 -15.18
C PHE A 70 37.63 23.73 -16.66
N MET A 71 38.61 23.05 -17.28
CA MET A 71 38.53 22.62 -18.67
C MET A 71 37.29 21.76 -18.92
N LEU A 72 37.08 20.72 -18.11
CA LEU A 72 35.94 19.82 -18.22
C LEU A 72 34.60 20.55 -18.05
N GLN A 73 34.52 21.47 -17.09
CA GLN A 73 33.34 22.26 -16.81
C GLN A 73 32.97 23.18 -17.98
N VAL A 74 33.92 23.98 -18.47
CA VAL A 74 33.70 24.90 -19.58
C VAL A 74 33.40 24.16 -20.89
N ALA A 75 34.12 23.08 -21.17
CA ALA A 75 33.88 22.25 -22.37
C ALA A 75 32.48 21.60 -22.33
N LEU A 76 32.03 21.13 -21.17
CA LEU A 76 30.71 20.51 -21.05
C LEU A 76 29.58 21.52 -21.21
N VAL A 77 29.67 22.70 -20.61
CA VAL A 77 28.65 23.74 -20.84
C VAL A 77 28.68 24.26 -22.27
N THR A 78 29.85 24.31 -22.90
CA THR A 78 29.94 24.62 -24.33
C THR A 78 29.18 23.59 -25.18
N LEU A 79 29.34 22.29 -24.89
CA LEU A 79 28.58 21.22 -25.56
C LEU A 79 27.07 21.32 -25.30
N LEU A 80 26.65 21.53 -24.06
CA LEU A 80 25.24 21.66 -23.71
C LEU A 80 24.59 22.87 -24.40
N LYS A 81 25.25 24.03 -24.39
CA LYS A 81 24.80 25.21 -25.14
C LYS A 81 24.71 24.95 -26.65
N PHE A 82 25.68 24.22 -27.20
CA PHE A 82 25.66 23.82 -28.61
C PHE A 82 24.43 22.94 -28.96
N TRP A 83 23.99 22.09 -28.03
CA TRP A 83 22.75 21.32 -28.14
C TRP A 83 21.48 22.10 -27.79
N GLY A 84 21.56 23.41 -27.54
CA GLY A 84 20.43 24.27 -27.21
C GLY A 84 20.00 24.24 -25.75
N ILE A 85 20.81 23.68 -24.85
CA ILE A 85 20.58 23.68 -23.41
C ILE A 85 21.24 24.93 -22.83
N GLU A 86 20.48 26.00 -22.71
CA GLU A 86 20.94 27.28 -22.17
C GLU A 86 20.42 27.52 -20.76
N PRO A 87 21.30 27.82 -19.78
CA PRO A 87 20.86 28.15 -18.44
C PRO A 87 20.38 29.60 -18.33
N ASN A 88 19.44 29.82 -17.42
CA ASN A 88 18.93 31.16 -17.09
C ASN A 88 19.62 31.74 -15.86
N VAL A 89 20.20 30.90 -15.00
CA VAL A 89 21.09 31.30 -13.90
C VAL A 89 22.22 30.28 -13.77
N MET A 90 23.41 30.78 -13.48
CA MET A 90 24.57 29.98 -13.10
C MET A 90 25.01 30.33 -11.68
N LEU A 91 25.51 29.34 -10.95
CA LEU A 91 26.16 29.56 -9.65
C LEU A 91 27.23 28.50 -9.43
N GLY A 92 28.43 28.90 -9.03
CA GLY A 92 29.55 27.99 -8.85
C GLY A 92 29.97 27.84 -7.40
N PHE A 93 30.44 26.66 -7.00
CA PHE A 93 30.98 26.42 -5.67
C PHE A 93 32.51 26.47 -5.69
N SER A 94 33.10 27.36 -4.89
CA SER A 94 34.55 27.55 -4.80
C SER A 94 35.15 27.82 -6.19
N VAL A 95 36.18 27.08 -6.62
CA VAL A 95 36.79 27.22 -7.95
C VAL A 95 35.82 27.01 -9.11
N GLY A 96 34.68 26.34 -8.89
CA GLY A 96 33.61 26.25 -9.88
C GLY A 96 33.02 27.62 -10.28
N GLU A 97 33.18 28.65 -9.45
CA GLU A 97 32.81 30.03 -9.79
C GLU A 97 33.57 30.58 -10.99
N VAL A 98 34.81 30.15 -11.23
CA VAL A 98 35.60 30.64 -12.37
C VAL A 98 34.99 30.15 -13.69
N ALA A 99 34.61 28.87 -13.75
CA ALA A 99 33.87 28.31 -14.88
C ALA A 99 32.51 28.98 -15.05
N ALA A 100 31.79 29.22 -13.95
CA ALA A 100 30.49 29.90 -13.95
C ALA A 100 30.60 31.33 -14.50
N ALA A 101 31.59 32.12 -14.04
CA ALA A 101 31.81 33.50 -14.45
C ALA A 101 32.12 33.60 -15.95
N HIS A 102 32.99 32.72 -16.45
CA HIS A 102 33.26 32.62 -17.89
C HIS A 102 32.00 32.23 -18.68
N CYS A 103 31.32 31.17 -18.26
CA CYS A 103 30.16 30.65 -18.98
C CYS A 103 28.95 31.61 -18.95
N ALA A 104 28.81 32.41 -17.90
CA ALA A 104 27.83 33.49 -17.80
C ALA A 104 28.19 34.69 -18.69
N GLY A 105 29.46 34.78 -19.11
CA GLY A 105 29.97 35.82 -19.98
C GLY A 105 30.53 37.04 -19.24
N VAL A 106 30.75 36.96 -17.92
CA VAL A 106 31.26 38.08 -17.11
C VAL A 106 32.74 38.35 -17.39
N ILE A 107 33.53 37.29 -17.61
CA ILE A 107 34.96 37.37 -17.92
C ILE A 107 35.31 36.57 -19.17
N SER A 108 36.42 36.94 -19.83
CA SER A 108 36.94 36.23 -21.01
C SER A 108 37.44 34.82 -20.67
N LEU A 109 37.71 33.98 -21.69
CA LEU A 109 38.27 32.66 -21.42
C LEU A 109 39.72 32.79 -20.94
N GLU A 110 40.45 33.73 -21.51
CA GLU A 110 41.83 34.08 -21.19
C GLU A 110 41.95 34.55 -19.73
N ASP A 111 41.05 35.45 -19.30
CA ASP A 111 41.00 35.92 -17.91
C ASP A 111 40.63 34.78 -16.95
N ALA A 112 39.70 33.90 -17.33
CA ALA A 112 39.32 32.75 -16.51
C ALA A 112 40.48 31.74 -16.36
N VAL A 113 41.23 31.47 -17.44
CA VAL A 113 42.46 30.65 -17.40
C VAL A 113 43.52 31.31 -16.52
N LYS A 114 43.71 32.63 -16.64
CA LYS A 114 44.61 33.41 -15.76
C LYS A 114 44.25 33.24 -14.28
N VAL A 115 42.97 33.38 -13.94
CA VAL A 115 42.46 33.19 -12.56
C VAL A 115 42.75 31.77 -12.07
N ILE A 116 42.40 30.74 -12.84
CA ILE A 116 42.66 29.34 -12.46
C ILE A 116 44.15 29.09 -12.26
N HIS A 117 45.01 29.58 -13.17
CA HIS A 117 46.45 29.38 -13.08
C HIS A 117 47.03 29.97 -11.79
N PHE A 118 46.81 31.26 -11.52
CA PHE A 118 47.37 31.91 -10.34
C PHE A 118 46.75 31.38 -9.04
N ARG A 119 45.43 31.17 -9.02
CA ARG A 119 44.75 30.58 -7.87
C ARG A 119 45.34 29.22 -7.52
N SER A 120 45.40 28.30 -8.48
CA SER A 120 45.80 26.92 -8.23
C SER A 120 47.27 26.78 -7.88
N SER A 121 48.15 27.58 -8.53
CA SER A 121 49.59 27.60 -8.24
C SER A 121 49.93 28.16 -6.87
N LEU A 122 49.25 29.22 -6.44
CA LEU A 122 49.44 29.77 -5.11
C LEU A 122 48.84 28.85 -4.04
N GLN A 123 47.69 28.24 -4.30
CA GLN A 123 47.10 27.24 -3.39
C GLN A 123 47.96 25.98 -3.20
N ALA A 124 48.70 25.56 -4.23
CA ALA A 124 49.63 24.43 -4.12
C ALA A 124 50.81 24.69 -3.15
N LYS A 125 51.11 25.96 -2.83
CA LYS A 125 52.14 26.32 -1.84
C LYS A 125 51.66 26.13 -0.40
N VAL A 126 50.35 25.98 -0.17
CA VAL A 126 49.78 25.80 1.16
C VAL A 126 49.65 24.31 1.49
N VAL A 127 50.24 23.90 2.61
CA VAL A 127 50.26 22.49 3.07
C VAL A 127 49.79 22.36 4.52
N GLY A 128 49.50 21.14 4.97
CA GLY A 128 49.19 20.84 6.37
C GLY A 128 47.73 21.06 6.79
N GLY A 129 46.87 21.44 5.85
CA GLY A 129 45.43 21.58 6.06
C GLY A 129 44.64 20.32 5.75
N LYS A 130 43.44 20.20 6.31
CA LYS A 130 42.48 19.13 6.00
C LYS A 130 41.08 19.71 5.89
N MET A 131 40.22 19.05 5.10
CA MET A 131 38.81 19.41 4.97
C MET A 131 37.92 18.17 5.16
N VAL A 132 36.73 18.37 5.73
CA VAL A 132 35.72 17.31 5.89
C VAL A 132 34.34 17.85 5.56
N VAL A 133 33.56 17.11 4.78
CA VAL A 133 32.13 17.34 4.63
C VAL A 133 31.41 16.73 5.82
N VAL A 134 30.63 17.55 6.51
CA VAL A 134 29.73 17.14 7.59
C VAL A 134 28.30 17.23 7.07
N GLY A 135 27.49 16.21 7.31
CA GLY A 135 26.10 16.15 6.89
C GLY A 135 25.20 15.38 7.85
N ASN A 136 23.89 15.46 7.61
CA ASN A 136 22.81 14.87 8.42
C ASN A 136 22.59 15.52 9.80
N ILE A 137 23.30 16.60 10.12
CA ILE A 137 23.19 17.31 11.40
C ILE A 137 23.04 18.81 11.11
N PRO A 138 22.12 19.52 11.79
CA PRO A 138 21.97 20.97 11.65
C PRO A 138 23.30 21.71 11.85
N VAL A 139 23.60 22.66 10.98
CA VAL A 139 24.89 23.37 10.99
C VAL A 139 25.07 24.19 12.28
N GLU A 140 23.98 24.61 12.91
CA GLU A 140 23.97 25.27 14.22
C GLU A 140 24.55 24.36 15.31
N GLU A 141 24.13 23.09 15.34
CA GLU A 141 24.63 22.10 16.31
C GLU A 141 26.10 21.75 16.07
N ILE A 142 26.56 21.77 14.82
CA ILE A 142 27.99 21.62 14.48
C ILE A 142 28.78 22.84 14.98
N SER A 143 28.23 24.04 14.82
CA SER A 143 28.87 25.29 15.23
C SER A 143 29.17 25.32 16.74
N ASP A 144 28.27 24.75 17.56
CA ASP A 144 28.48 24.62 19.01
C ASP A 144 29.71 23.78 19.37
N VAL A 145 29.99 22.73 18.59
CA VAL A 145 31.17 21.86 18.79
C VAL A 145 32.44 22.57 18.36
N LEU A 146 32.38 23.39 17.30
CA LEU A 146 33.52 24.13 16.78
C LEU A 146 34.08 25.16 17.75
N VAL A 147 33.32 25.58 18.78
CA VAL A 147 33.80 26.49 19.83
C VAL A 147 35.07 25.93 20.50
N SER A 148 35.13 24.61 20.74
CA SER A 148 36.29 23.92 21.32
C SER A 148 37.52 23.89 20.40
N PHE A 149 37.33 24.12 19.09
CA PHE A 149 38.38 24.14 18.06
C PHE A 149 38.62 25.55 17.48
N SER A 150 38.15 26.58 18.19
CA SER A 150 38.24 27.97 17.75
C SER A 150 39.67 28.33 17.31
N ARG A 151 39.78 29.08 16.21
CA ARG A 151 41.03 29.49 15.53
C ARG A 151 41.82 28.39 14.83
N ARG A 152 41.44 27.11 14.97
CA ARG A 152 42.10 25.97 14.30
C ARG A 152 41.21 25.23 13.31
N VAL A 153 39.89 25.37 13.46
CA VAL A 153 38.88 24.83 12.54
C VAL A 153 37.84 25.92 12.28
N CYS A 154 37.40 26.05 11.03
CA CYS A 154 36.32 26.92 10.63
C CYS A 154 35.39 26.23 9.63
N ILE A 155 34.18 26.76 9.47
CA ILE A 155 33.29 26.35 8.40
C ILE A 155 33.77 27.00 7.11
N ALA A 156 34.13 26.18 6.12
CA ALA A 156 34.58 26.57 4.78
C ALA A 156 33.41 26.68 3.78
N GLY A 157 32.27 26.08 4.09
CA GLY A 157 31.09 26.21 3.23
C GLY A 157 29.80 25.75 3.88
N PHE A 158 28.74 26.50 3.62
CA PHE A 158 27.36 26.23 4.01
C PHE A 158 26.66 25.60 2.81
N SER A 159 26.46 24.30 2.91
CA SER A 159 26.05 23.43 1.80
C SER A 159 24.52 23.27 1.79
N SER A 160 23.91 23.13 2.97
CA SER A 160 22.46 23.12 3.24
C SER A 160 22.25 23.36 4.75
N PRO A 161 21.00 23.49 5.25
CA PRO A 161 20.74 23.60 6.70
C PRO A 161 21.29 22.43 7.53
N CYS A 162 21.46 21.26 6.90
CA CYS A 162 21.95 20.03 7.55
C CYS A 162 23.30 19.55 7.00
N SER A 163 24.04 20.39 6.26
CA SER A 163 25.34 20.04 5.71
C SER A 163 26.27 21.24 5.56
N CYS A 164 27.50 21.09 6.06
CA CYS A 164 28.57 22.07 5.92
C CYS A 164 29.92 21.40 5.60
N ILE A 165 30.92 22.19 5.26
CA ILE A 165 32.30 21.74 5.07
C ILE A 165 33.17 22.41 6.12
N LEU A 166 33.94 21.62 6.87
CA LEU A 166 34.92 22.11 7.84
C LEU A 166 36.31 22.12 7.22
N SER A 167 37.12 23.09 7.61
CA SER A 167 38.46 23.32 7.07
C SER A 167 39.37 23.92 8.14
N GLY A 168 40.62 23.46 8.21
CA GLY A 168 41.59 23.93 9.19
C GLY A 168 42.82 23.03 9.30
N ASP A 169 43.51 23.11 10.44
CA ASP A 169 44.70 22.29 10.71
C ASP A 169 44.36 20.80 10.67
N ALA A 170 45.22 19.98 10.06
CA ALA A 170 44.95 18.55 9.86
C ALA A 170 44.72 17.77 11.17
N ASP A 171 45.46 18.07 12.22
CA ASP A 171 45.31 17.43 13.55
C ASP A 171 44.03 17.90 14.26
N ALA A 172 43.67 19.17 14.11
CA ALA A 172 42.47 19.74 14.72
C ALA A 172 41.20 19.22 14.04
N ILE A 173 41.19 19.13 12.70
CA ILE A 173 40.09 18.53 11.93
C ILE A 173 39.90 17.07 12.32
N THR A 174 40.98 16.31 12.48
CA THR A 174 40.87 14.88 12.86
C THR A 174 40.24 14.72 14.24
N ARG A 175 40.67 15.50 15.22
CA ARG A 175 40.05 15.51 16.56
C ARG A 175 38.60 15.99 16.55
N CYS A 176 38.29 17.02 15.75
CA CYS A 176 36.93 17.51 15.58
C CYS A 176 36.02 16.44 14.94
N GLN A 177 36.52 15.69 13.95
CA GLN A 177 35.79 14.55 13.37
C GLN A 177 35.47 13.48 14.41
N GLU A 178 36.42 13.14 15.29
CA GLU A 178 36.22 12.17 16.38
C GLU A 178 35.17 12.66 17.38
N GLU A 179 35.25 13.92 17.82
CA GLU A 179 34.27 14.51 18.74
C GLU A 179 32.87 14.58 18.13
N LEU A 180 32.76 14.95 16.86
CA LEU A 180 31.49 14.96 16.12
C LEU A 180 30.91 13.54 15.97
N ALA A 181 31.74 12.55 15.66
CA ALA A 181 31.32 11.16 15.56
C ALA A 181 30.79 10.64 16.90
N GLN A 182 31.46 10.96 18.01
CA GLN A 182 31.05 10.56 19.34
C GLN A 182 29.77 11.27 19.80
N ARG A 183 29.70 12.59 19.63
CA ARG A 183 28.57 13.41 20.10
C ARG A 183 27.27 13.09 19.36
N PHE A 184 27.37 12.71 18.08
CA PHE A 184 26.22 12.42 17.23
C PHE A 184 26.12 10.94 16.82
N GLU A 185 26.70 10.02 17.59
CA GLU A 185 26.74 8.58 17.29
C GLU A 185 25.34 7.99 17.00
N LYS A 186 24.34 8.40 17.78
CA LYS A 186 22.94 7.94 17.62
C LYS A 186 22.17 8.58 16.46
N ARG A 187 22.73 9.60 15.78
CA ARG A 187 22.06 10.41 14.74
C ARG A 187 22.60 10.20 13.33
N ASN A 188 23.36 9.13 13.09
CA ASN A 188 23.89 8.76 11.76
C ASN A 188 24.57 9.93 11.03
N ILE A 189 25.47 10.63 11.74
CA ILE A 189 26.24 11.75 11.19
C ILE A 189 27.06 11.31 9.97
N PHE A 190 27.03 12.12 8.90
CA PHE A 190 27.85 11.89 7.72
C PHE A 190 29.16 12.68 7.84
N LEU A 191 30.29 11.98 7.84
CA LEU A 191 31.63 12.58 7.85
C LEU A 191 32.42 12.03 6.66
N CYS A 192 32.79 12.90 5.72
CA CYS A 192 33.54 12.51 4.52
C CYS A 192 34.76 13.40 4.33
N PRO A 193 35.99 12.89 4.53
CA PRO A 193 37.21 13.64 4.25
C PRO A 193 37.26 14.07 2.79
N VAL A 194 37.68 15.31 2.54
CA VAL A 194 37.88 15.81 1.20
C VAL A 194 39.34 15.60 0.82
N SER A 195 39.59 14.92 -0.30
CA SER A 195 40.94 14.67 -0.80
C SER A 195 41.50 15.95 -1.42
N THR A 196 42.16 16.75 -0.58
CA THR A 196 42.87 17.98 -0.93
C THR A 196 44.08 18.12 0.00
N PRO A 197 45.22 18.62 -0.49
CA PRO A 197 46.43 18.83 0.31
C PRO A 197 46.35 20.07 1.23
N ALA A 198 45.31 20.91 1.06
CA ALA A 198 45.16 22.19 1.75
C ALA A 198 43.77 22.37 2.37
N ALA A 199 43.67 23.33 3.28
CA ALA A 199 42.44 23.75 3.94
C ALA A 199 41.89 25.02 3.28
N TYR A 200 41.20 24.87 2.15
CA TYR A 200 40.60 26.00 1.42
C TYR A 200 39.52 26.71 2.26
N HIS A 201 39.23 27.98 1.96
CA HIS A 201 38.21 28.78 2.65
C HIS A 201 38.44 28.88 4.16
N SER A 202 39.72 28.98 4.56
CA SER A 202 40.15 29.11 5.95
C SER A 202 41.32 30.07 6.07
N TYR A 203 41.69 30.40 7.32
CA TYR A 203 42.87 31.21 7.64
C TYR A 203 44.18 30.63 7.05
N MET A 204 44.22 29.34 6.71
CA MET A 204 45.38 28.73 6.06
C MET A 204 45.66 29.33 4.68
N MET A 205 44.68 30.02 4.07
CA MET A 205 44.86 30.73 2.80
C MET A 205 45.44 32.13 2.97
N ASP A 206 45.49 32.69 4.19
CA ASP A 206 45.98 34.06 4.46
C ASP A 206 47.35 34.37 3.83
N PRO A 207 48.35 33.45 3.83
CA PRO A 207 49.67 33.73 3.28
C PRO A 207 49.72 33.97 1.77
N ILE A 208 48.68 33.60 1.03
CA ILE A 208 48.66 33.67 -0.44
C ILE A 208 47.67 34.72 -0.98
N LEU A 209 46.96 35.45 -0.11
CA LEU A 209 45.87 36.33 -0.52
C LEU A 209 46.35 37.57 -1.28
N GLU A 210 47.47 38.16 -0.85
CA GLU A 210 48.08 39.32 -1.51
C GLU A 210 48.64 38.92 -2.88
N ASP A 211 49.38 37.81 -2.95
CA ASP A 211 49.89 37.24 -4.21
C ASP A 211 48.76 36.95 -5.22
N ILE A 212 47.61 36.43 -4.76
CA ILE A 212 46.43 36.19 -5.60
C ILE A 212 45.87 37.50 -6.14
N GLU A 213 45.72 38.51 -5.27
CA GLU A 213 45.15 39.80 -5.63
C GLU A 213 46.02 40.51 -6.67
N GLU A 214 47.33 40.57 -6.45
CA GLU A 214 48.28 41.20 -7.36
C GLU A 214 48.43 40.46 -8.70
N SER A 215 48.57 39.13 -8.66
CA SER A 215 48.82 38.33 -9.88
C SER A 215 47.61 38.34 -10.83
N ILE A 216 46.40 38.29 -10.27
CA ILE A 216 45.17 38.34 -11.07
C ILE A 216 44.90 39.79 -11.53
N GLY A 217 45.02 40.77 -10.63
CA GLY A 217 44.77 42.19 -10.92
C GLY A 217 43.33 42.46 -11.36
N ASN A 218 43.12 43.50 -12.16
CA ASN A 218 41.82 43.82 -12.74
C ASN A 218 41.58 43.07 -14.04
N LEU A 219 40.38 42.51 -14.19
CA LEU A 219 39.91 41.78 -15.35
C LEU A 219 38.86 42.60 -16.10
N VAL A 220 38.72 42.36 -17.41
CA VAL A 220 37.73 43.10 -18.22
C VAL A 220 36.34 42.52 -17.99
N ARG A 221 35.48 43.29 -17.33
CA ARG A 221 34.06 42.92 -17.20
C ARG A 221 33.38 42.99 -18.56
N ARG A 222 32.64 41.93 -18.87
CA ARG A 222 31.73 41.85 -20.02
C ARG A 222 30.29 41.75 -19.53
N GLU A 223 29.35 42.16 -20.38
CA GLU A 223 27.92 42.09 -20.05
C GLU A 223 27.49 40.62 -19.91
N PRO A 224 26.95 40.21 -18.74
CA PRO A 224 26.55 38.83 -18.52
C PRO A 224 25.37 38.45 -19.41
N LYS A 225 25.49 37.34 -20.12
CA LYS A 225 24.39 36.75 -20.90
C LYS A 225 23.41 35.96 -20.04
N VAL A 226 23.88 35.51 -18.87
CA VAL A 226 23.15 34.69 -17.91
C VAL A 226 23.36 35.29 -16.54
N GLU A 227 22.31 35.37 -15.72
CA GLU A 227 22.43 35.84 -14.34
C GLU A 227 23.36 34.91 -13.54
N LEU A 228 24.31 35.49 -12.83
CA LEU A 228 25.33 34.77 -12.06
C LEU A 228 25.12 35.05 -10.58
N ILE A 229 25.05 34.00 -9.76
CA ILE A 229 24.97 34.12 -8.30
C ILE A 229 26.35 33.81 -7.71
N SER A 230 26.85 34.69 -6.85
CA SER A 230 28.09 34.47 -6.11
C SER A 230 27.82 33.61 -4.88
N THR A 231 28.64 32.59 -4.64
CA THR A 231 28.63 31.84 -3.38
C THR A 231 29.45 32.53 -2.30
N VAL A 232 30.23 33.56 -2.63
CA VAL A 232 30.90 34.40 -1.62
C VAL A 232 29.88 35.32 -0.94
N THR A 233 28.99 35.94 -1.72
CA THR A 233 27.96 36.85 -1.18
C THR A 233 26.62 36.15 -0.91
N GLY A 234 26.32 35.04 -1.59
CA GLY A 234 25.01 34.36 -1.57
C GLY A 234 23.96 35.03 -2.46
N GLU A 235 24.29 36.13 -3.13
CA GLU A 235 23.37 36.99 -3.87
C GLU A 235 23.78 37.09 -5.35
N ALA A 236 22.92 37.72 -6.16
CA ALA A 236 23.25 38.00 -7.56
C ALA A 236 24.50 38.87 -7.68
N ALA A 237 25.33 38.58 -8.69
CA ALA A 237 26.62 39.23 -8.92
C ALA A 237 26.47 40.75 -9.07
N SER A 238 27.21 41.50 -8.25
CA SER A 238 27.35 42.96 -8.40
C SER A 238 28.28 43.31 -9.58
N GLU A 239 28.43 44.62 -9.84
CA GLU A 239 29.31 45.10 -10.92
C GLU A 239 30.79 44.82 -10.66
N GLU A 240 31.22 44.77 -9.39
CA GLU A 240 32.63 44.53 -9.04
C GLU A 240 32.96 43.03 -8.90
N ASP A 241 31.96 42.17 -8.67
CA ASP A 241 32.18 40.74 -8.47
C ASP A 241 32.82 40.08 -9.70
N PHE A 242 33.68 39.07 -9.46
CA PHE A 242 34.41 38.27 -10.46
C PHE A 242 35.47 39.01 -11.30
N THR A 243 35.59 40.34 -11.18
CA THR A 243 36.40 41.16 -12.10
C THR A 243 37.70 41.68 -11.49
N THR A 244 37.96 41.37 -10.22
CA THR A 244 39.13 41.86 -9.49
C THR A 244 39.85 40.72 -8.78
N GLY A 245 41.17 40.81 -8.67
CA GLY A 245 41.99 39.91 -7.85
C GLY A 245 41.51 39.88 -6.39
N LYS A 246 41.01 41.01 -5.88
CA LYS A 246 40.38 41.12 -4.56
C LYS A 246 39.18 40.20 -4.40
N TYR A 247 38.29 40.11 -5.41
CA TYR A 247 37.18 39.16 -5.38
C TYR A 247 37.68 37.72 -5.30
N TRP A 248 38.69 37.36 -6.13
CA TRP A 248 39.21 36.00 -6.17
C TRP A 248 39.99 35.61 -4.90
N SER A 249 40.67 36.58 -4.27
CA SER A 249 41.28 36.45 -2.95
C SER A 249 40.22 36.15 -1.88
N ARG A 250 39.11 36.92 -1.86
CA ARG A 250 37.94 36.63 -1.03
C ARG A 250 37.35 35.26 -1.33
N ASN A 251 37.16 34.88 -2.60
CA ASN A 251 36.63 33.56 -2.97
C ASN A 251 37.50 32.40 -2.47
N VAL A 252 38.82 32.55 -2.42
CA VAL A 252 39.73 31.54 -1.85
C VAL A 252 39.63 31.47 -0.32
N ARG A 253 39.41 32.60 0.34
CA ARG A 253 39.50 32.76 1.80
C ARG A 253 38.20 32.62 2.56
N GLU A 254 37.13 33.21 2.05
CA GLU A 254 35.82 33.30 2.71
C GLU A 254 35.02 32.00 2.54
N PRO A 255 34.14 31.67 3.50
CA PRO A 255 33.27 30.51 3.37
C PRO A 255 32.31 30.64 2.20
N THR A 256 32.06 29.53 1.52
CA THR A 256 31.12 29.45 0.40
C THR A 256 29.69 29.23 0.90
N ASN A 257 28.77 30.13 0.60
CA ASN A 257 27.37 30.04 0.99
C ASN A 257 26.50 29.47 -0.15
N LEU A 258 26.66 28.16 -0.40
CA LEU A 258 25.90 27.44 -1.42
C LEU A 258 24.41 27.39 -1.10
N ALA A 259 24.06 27.22 0.18
CA ALA A 259 22.68 27.18 0.64
C ALA A 259 21.90 28.46 0.25
N GLN A 260 22.49 29.63 0.56
CA GLN A 260 21.90 30.91 0.16
C GLN A 260 21.88 31.05 -1.36
N ALA A 261 22.98 30.72 -2.06
CA ALA A 261 23.03 30.86 -3.51
C ALA A 261 21.98 30.00 -4.25
N ILE A 262 21.71 28.77 -3.77
CA ILE A 262 20.64 27.90 -4.30
C ILE A 262 19.27 28.56 -4.09
N THR A 263 19.03 29.10 -2.90
CA THR A 263 17.78 29.79 -2.55
C THR A 263 17.58 31.02 -3.43
N THR A 264 18.60 31.85 -3.60
CA THR A 264 18.59 33.03 -4.47
C THR A 264 18.34 32.64 -5.93
N ALA A 265 18.98 31.57 -6.41
CA ALA A 265 18.78 31.08 -7.77
C ALA A 265 17.35 30.58 -8.03
N ALA A 266 16.66 30.02 -7.02
CA ALA A 266 15.27 29.56 -7.12
C ALA A 266 14.23 30.68 -6.92
N LYS A 267 14.61 31.79 -6.29
CA LYS A 267 13.69 32.87 -5.92
C LYS A 267 12.90 33.40 -7.13
N GLY A 268 11.57 33.49 -6.96
CA GLY A 268 10.63 34.06 -7.93
C GLY A 268 10.37 33.21 -9.17
N ARG A 269 10.71 31.91 -9.17
CA ARG A 269 10.64 31.04 -10.35
C ARG A 269 10.03 29.68 -9.99
N GLU A 270 8.88 29.39 -10.57
CA GLU A 270 8.20 28.10 -10.42
C GLU A 270 8.92 27.01 -11.26
N ASN A 271 9.03 25.79 -10.72
CA ASN A 271 9.64 24.62 -11.38
C ASN A 271 11.12 24.80 -11.78
N ALA A 272 11.97 25.25 -10.86
CA ALA A 272 13.41 25.37 -11.10
C ALA A 272 14.08 23.99 -11.27
N ILE A 273 14.81 23.80 -12.39
CA ILE A 273 15.56 22.57 -12.68
C ILE A 273 17.05 22.86 -12.51
N PHE A 274 17.74 22.10 -11.66
CA PHE A 274 19.18 22.21 -11.46
C PHE A 274 19.95 21.16 -12.26
N VAL A 275 21.06 21.54 -12.88
CA VAL A 275 21.98 20.69 -13.61
C VAL A 275 23.37 20.86 -13.01
N GLU A 276 23.86 19.81 -12.36
CA GLU A 276 25.20 19.79 -11.81
C GLU A 276 26.24 19.56 -12.89
N ILE A 277 27.09 20.57 -13.13
CA ILE A 277 28.23 20.45 -14.05
C ILE A 277 29.46 20.07 -13.25
N THR A 278 29.49 18.79 -12.88
CA THR A 278 30.60 18.20 -12.14
C THR A 278 30.72 16.72 -12.45
N PRO A 279 31.94 16.17 -12.42
CA PRO A 279 32.19 14.75 -12.58
C PRO A 279 31.56 13.82 -11.52
N LYS A 280 31.03 14.34 -10.39
CA LYS A 280 30.48 13.56 -9.29
C LYS A 280 29.13 14.14 -8.85
N ARG A 281 28.15 13.29 -8.58
CA ARG A 281 26.90 13.66 -7.91
C ARG A 281 27.21 14.12 -6.50
N ALA A 282 27.09 15.41 -6.24
CA ALA A 282 27.66 15.96 -5.01
C ALA A 282 26.80 17.00 -4.31
N PHE A 283 25.78 17.55 -4.99
CA PHE A 283 24.91 18.58 -4.42
C PHE A 283 23.42 18.29 -4.58
N GLN A 284 23.02 17.20 -5.22
CA GLN A 284 21.60 16.92 -5.49
C GLN A 284 20.83 16.76 -4.20
N LYS A 285 21.48 16.21 -3.17
CA LYS A 285 20.95 16.15 -1.81
C LYS A 285 20.86 17.54 -1.21
N ASN A 286 21.94 18.33 -1.27
CA ASN A 286 21.99 19.70 -0.77
C ASN A 286 20.92 20.60 -1.42
N ILE A 287 20.69 20.50 -2.73
CA ILE A 287 19.66 21.23 -3.46
C ILE A 287 18.27 20.89 -2.90
N ARG A 288 17.99 19.60 -2.71
CA ARG A 288 16.72 19.12 -2.13
C ARG A 288 16.56 19.52 -0.66
N GLU A 289 17.62 19.49 0.13
CA GLU A 289 17.58 19.97 1.53
C GLU A 289 17.30 21.47 1.63
N ASN A 290 17.69 22.28 0.63
CA ASN A 290 17.42 23.73 0.62
C ASN A 290 16.04 24.08 0.04
N LEU A 291 15.55 23.35 -0.96
CA LEU A 291 14.37 23.74 -1.75
C LEU A 291 13.17 22.77 -1.64
N GLY A 292 13.36 21.60 -1.04
CA GLY A 292 12.37 20.52 -0.90
C GLY A 292 12.66 19.31 -1.81
N GLU A 293 12.17 18.13 -1.42
CA GLU A 293 12.42 16.84 -2.10
C GLU A 293 11.88 16.78 -3.54
N GLU A 294 10.86 17.58 -3.87
CA GLU A 294 10.29 17.68 -5.22
C GLU A 294 11.20 18.47 -6.20
N THR A 295 12.28 19.10 -5.72
CA THR A 295 13.19 19.87 -6.55
C THR A 295 14.01 18.97 -7.46
N ILE A 296 13.95 19.24 -8.77
CA ILE A 296 14.63 18.44 -9.78
C ILE A 296 16.10 18.87 -9.88
N ALA A 297 17.01 17.92 -9.65
CA ALA A 297 18.45 18.10 -9.81
C ALA A 297 19.08 16.96 -10.63
N PHE A 298 19.63 17.29 -11.78
CA PHE A 298 20.32 16.36 -12.68
C PHE A 298 21.83 16.44 -12.53
N SER A 299 22.51 15.36 -12.90
CA SER A 299 23.96 15.33 -13.03
C SER A 299 24.30 15.28 -14.50
N SER A 300 25.32 16.03 -14.92
CA SER A 300 25.77 16.00 -16.31
C SER A 300 26.78 14.90 -16.60
N LEU A 301 27.49 14.41 -15.57
CA LEU A 301 28.56 13.43 -15.69
C LEU A 301 28.63 12.50 -14.49
N GLN A 302 28.84 11.21 -14.75
CA GLN A 302 29.21 10.23 -13.73
C GLN A 302 30.42 9.41 -14.17
N PRO A 303 31.26 8.96 -13.21
CA PRO A 303 32.36 8.06 -13.52
C PRO A 303 31.86 6.83 -14.28
N ASN A 304 32.56 6.47 -15.36
CA ASN A 304 32.30 5.29 -16.20
C ASN A 304 30.94 5.28 -16.93
N LYS A 305 30.17 6.38 -16.89
CA LYS A 305 28.82 6.49 -17.46
C LYS A 305 28.58 7.87 -18.09
N GLU A 306 29.60 8.40 -18.77
CA GLU A 306 29.61 9.77 -19.31
C GLU A 306 28.43 9.99 -20.28
N TYR A 307 28.32 9.16 -21.33
CA TYR A 307 27.24 9.26 -22.31
C TYR A 307 25.87 8.90 -21.75
N GLU A 308 25.76 7.85 -20.93
CA GLU A 308 24.49 7.46 -20.31
C GLU A 308 23.94 8.63 -19.49
N THR A 309 24.76 9.22 -18.62
CA THR A 309 24.34 10.34 -17.76
C THR A 309 23.99 11.58 -18.58
N LEU A 310 24.78 11.88 -19.61
CA LEU A 310 24.56 13.04 -20.47
C LEU A 310 23.29 12.87 -21.32
N PHE A 311 23.03 11.69 -21.86
CA PHE A 311 21.81 11.40 -22.62
C PHE A 311 20.57 11.31 -21.71
N ASP A 312 20.71 10.81 -20.49
CA ASP A 312 19.64 10.85 -19.49
C ASP A 312 19.26 12.30 -19.14
N LEU A 313 20.24 13.20 -19.01
CA LEU A 313 20.00 14.63 -18.83
C LEU A 313 19.24 15.22 -20.03
N VAL A 314 19.73 14.98 -21.25
CA VAL A 314 19.12 15.45 -22.51
C VAL A 314 17.68 14.93 -22.65
N LYS A 315 17.47 13.64 -22.41
CA LYS A 315 16.15 12.99 -22.39
C LYS A 315 15.23 13.66 -21.37
N SER A 316 15.70 13.81 -20.13
CA SER A 316 14.88 14.36 -19.04
C SER A 316 14.47 15.79 -19.38
N LEU A 317 15.39 16.64 -19.82
CA LEU A 317 15.07 18.01 -20.24
C LEU A 317 14.05 18.03 -21.38
N PHE A 318 14.16 17.13 -22.35
CA PHE A 318 13.16 17.00 -23.42
C PHE A 318 11.77 16.60 -22.89
N GLU A 319 11.69 15.66 -21.94
CA GLU A 319 10.43 15.27 -21.27
C GLU A 319 9.82 16.42 -20.48
N PHE A 320 10.64 17.33 -19.92
CA PHE A 320 10.19 18.58 -19.30
C PHE A 320 9.79 19.68 -20.31
N GLY A 321 9.81 19.38 -21.61
CA GLY A 321 9.37 20.28 -22.67
C GLY A 321 10.46 21.24 -23.19
N HIS A 322 11.73 21.04 -22.82
CA HIS A 322 12.82 21.80 -23.42
C HIS A 322 13.10 21.32 -24.85
N ASN A 323 13.02 22.25 -25.80
CA ASN A 323 13.31 21.93 -27.20
C ASN A 323 14.81 22.04 -27.46
N LEU A 324 15.45 20.89 -27.62
CA LEU A 324 16.87 20.79 -27.95
C LEU A 324 17.13 21.17 -29.41
N ASN A 325 18.34 21.63 -29.70
CA ASN A 325 18.82 21.79 -31.06
C ASN A 325 19.22 20.42 -31.62
N TRP A 326 18.22 19.65 -32.05
CA TRP A 326 18.39 18.31 -32.62
C TRP A 326 19.37 18.27 -33.80
N PRO A 327 19.35 19.22 -34.77
CA PRO A 327 20.37 19.26 -35.82
C PRO A 327 21.80 19.33 -35.29
N CYS A 328 22.05 20.11 -34.23
CA CYS A 328 23.35 20.16 -33.57
C CYS A 328 23.65 18.89 -32.78
N PHE A 329 22.68 18.33 -32.06
CA PHE A 329 22.85 17.09 -31.31
C PHE A 329 23.24 15.90 -32.20
N TYR A 330 22.65 15.79 -33.40
CA TYR A 330 22.96 14.71 -34.35
C TYR A 330 24.19 15.00 -35.23
N ARG A 331 24.83 16.17 -35.10
CA ARG A 331 26.01 16.52 -35.88
C ARG A 331 27.17 15.58 -35.53
N GLY A 332 27.70 14.87 -36.52
CA GLY A 332 28.80 13.91 -36.35
C GLY A 332 28.37 12.44 -36.21
N LEU A 333 27.07 12.17 -36.10
CA LEU A 333 26.55 10.81 -36.22
C LEU A 333 26.54 10.38 -37.70
N LYS A 334 26.82 9.09 -37.95
CA LYS A 334 26.92 8.52 -39.30
C LYS A 334 25.62 8.60 -40.10
N THR A 335 24.48 8.71 -39.42
CA THR A 335 23.15 8.72 -40.01
C THR A 335 22.32 9.80 -39.34
N THR A 336 21.74 10.72 -40.13
CA THR A 336 20.70 11.62 -39.65
C THR A 336 19.42 10.83 -39.39
N PRO A 337 18.68 11.09 -38.30
CA PRO A 337 17.39 10.46 -38.08
C PRO A 337 16.47 10.66 -39.27
N THR A 338 15.81 9.60 -39.73
CA THR A 338 14.77 9.70 -40.76
C THR A 338 13.47 10.17 -40.11
N ASP A 339 12.74 11.07 -40.77
CA ASP A 339 11.42 11.50 -40.33
C ASP A 339 10.45 10.32 -40.35
N TYR A 340 10.25 9.69 -39.20
CA TYR A 340 9.12 8.79 -38.98
C TYR A 340 7.90 9.62 -38.58
N PRO A 341 6.70 9.30 -39.07
CA PRO A 341 5.46 9.90 -38.56
C PRO A 341 5.33 9.55 -37.07
N ARG A 342 5.71 10.50 -36.20
CA ARG A 342 5.70 10.35 -34.73
C ARG A 342 4.31 10.44 -34.15
N TYR A 343 3.39 11.04 -34.90
CA TYR A 343 2.01 11.21 -34.48
C TYR A 343 1.27 9.88 -34.67
N GLN A 344 1.17 9.09 -33.61
CA GLN A 344 0.08 8.13 -33.52
C GLN A 344 -1.21 8.94 -33.41
N PHE A 345 -2.01 8.94 -34.46
CA PHE A 345 -3.38 9.42 -34.35
C PHE A 345 -4.04 8.65 -33.21
N ASP A 346 -4.62 9.36 -32.23
CA ASP A 346 -5.61 8.75 -31.36
C ASP A 346 -6.78 8.36 -32.26
N HIS A 347 -6.73 7.14 -32.79
CA HIS A 347 -7.78 6.54 -33.60
C HIS A 347 -8.98 6.21 -32.70
N LYS A 348 -9.49 7.19 -31.92
CA LYS A 348 -10.86 7.16 -31.44
C LYS A 348 -11.73 6.90 -32.65
N ASN A 349 -12.45 5.79 -32.60
CA ASN A 349 -13.10 5.13 -33.72
C ASN A 349 -14.09 6.07 -34.43
N LEU A 350 -13.59 6.92 -35.34
CA LEU A 350 -14.36 7.90 -36.12
C LEU A 350 -15.39 7.21 -37.02
N LYS A 351 -15.29 5.89 -37.23
CA LYS A 351 -16.36 5.09 -37.85
C LYS A 351 -17.67 5.16 -37.08
N THR A 352 -17.63 5.32 -35.76
CA THR A 352 -18.83 5.46 -34.91
C THR A 352 -19.47 6.84 -35.11
N TYR A 353 -18.66 7.90 -35.21
CA TYR A 353 -19.12 9.27 -35.46
C TYR A 353 -19.63 9.49 -36.89
N LEU A 354 -19.02 8.85 -37.89
CA LEU A 354 -19.50 8.89 -39.27
C LEU A 354 -20.78 8.04 -39.46
N LYS A 355 -20.96 6.96 -38.69
CA LYS A 355 -22.23 6.21 -38.66
C LYS A 355 -23.36 7.02 -38.01
N SER A 356 -23.10 7.79 -36.95
CA SER A 356 -24.13 8.63 -36.32
C SER A 356 -24.57 9.78 -37.24
N LEU A 357 -23.65 10.37 -38.03
CA LEU A 357 -23.99 11.37 -39.06
C LEU A 357 -24.79 10.78 -40.23
N GLN A 358 -24.50 9.54 -40.66
CA GLN A 358 -25.32 8.85 -41.69
C GLN A 358 -26.72 8.45 -41.18
N LEU A 359 -26.88 8.20 -39.87
CA LEU A 359 -28.17 7.93 -39.23
C LEU A 359 -29.00 9.21 -39.04
N GLN A 360 -28.38 10.36 -38.77
CA GLN A 360 -29.07 11.66 -38.68
C GLN A 360 -29.77 12.09 -39.98
N ASN A 361 -29.30 11.65 -41.15
CA ASN A 361 -29.97 11.93 -42.42
C ASN A 361 -31.20 11.04 -42.71
N LYS A 362 -31.59 10.16 -41.77
CA LYS A 362 -32.82 9.35 -41.83
C LYS A 362 -33.79 9.65 -40.67
N ILE A 363 -33.80 10.87 -40.13
CA ILE A 363 -34.77 11.26 -39.09
C ILE A 363 -36.18 11.29 -39.70
N ALA A 364 -36.88 10.17 -39.57
CA ALA A 364 -38.33 10.12 -39.50
C ALA A 364 -38.74 10.38 -38.05
N TYR A 365 -39.16 11.62 -37.77
CA TYR A 365 -40.00 12.07 -36.64
C TYR A 365 -40.06 11.19 -35.38
N SER A 366 -39.05 11.28 -34.52
CA SER A 366 -39.16 10.90 -33.10
C SER A 366 -39.06 12.18 -32.24
N TYR A 367 -40.05 12.40 -31.37
CA TYR A 367 -40.14 13.61 -30.52
C TYR A 367 -39.36 13.47 -29.20
N HIS A 368 -38.68 12.35 -28.95
CA HIS A 368 -37.99 12.05 -27.69
C HIS A 368 -36.48 11.90 -27.91
N PRO A 369 -35.61 12.54 -27.10
CA PRO A 369 -34.17 12.65 -27.36
C PRO A 369 -33.43 11.31 -27.42
N LEU A 370 -33.93 10.28 -26.72
CA LEU A 370 -33.32 8.95 -26.68
C LEU A 370 -33.86 7.95 -27.72
N ILE A 371 -34.96 8.27 -28.42
CA ILE A 371 -35.58 7.35 -29.40
C ILE A 371 -35.12 7.73 -30.80
N ASP A 372 -34.42 6.82 -31.48
CA ASP A 372 -33.77 7.09 -32.77
C ASP A 372 -34.65 6.68 -33.96
N SER A 373 -35.28 5.50 -33.89
CA SER A 373 -36.20 5.02 -34.93
C SER A 373 -37.30 4.14 -34.36
N ALA A 374 -38.45 4.13 -35.03
CA ALA A 374 -39.58 3.25 -34.76
C ALA A 374 -39.87 2.40 -36.00
N ASN A 375 -39.62 1.10 -35.93
CA ASN A 375 -40.03 0.14 -36.94
C ASN A 375 -41.43 -0.38 -36.58
N ASP A 376 -42.37 -0.22 -37.52
CA ASP A 376 -43.74 -0.75 -37.44
C ASP A 376 -44.58 -0.27 -36.22
N GLY A 377 -44.14 0.77 -35.51
CA GLY A 377 -44.81 1.31 -34.31
C GLY A 377 -44.76 0.40 -33.06
N LEU A 378 -44.16 -0.78 -33.18
CA LEU A 378 -44.05 -1.78 -32.11
C LEU A 378 -42.60 -2.03 -31.68
N ASN A 379 -41.61 -1.76 -32.54
CA ASN A 379 -40.20 -1.95 -32.24
C ASN A 379 -39.46 -0.62 -32.32
N PHE A 380 -38.90 -0.17 -31.20
CA PHE A 380 -38.16 1.08 -31.11
C PHE A 380 -36.69 0.81 -30.88
N THR A 381 -35.84 1.59 -31.55
CA THR A 381 -34.40 1.60 -31.33
C THR A 381 -34.04 2.89 -30.61
N CYS A 382 -33.44 2.77 -29.44
CA CYS A 382 -33.04 3.87 -28.58
C CYS A 382 -31.52 3.95 -28.53
N PHE A 383 -30.98 5.16 -28.65
CA PHE A 383 -29.54 5.38 -28.76
C PHE A 383 -29.07 6.30 -27.64
N ILE A 384 -28.28 5.76 -26.71
CA ILE A 384 -27.72 6.49 -25.57
C ILE A 384 -26.24 6.75 -25.85
N THR A 385 -25.84 8.02 -25.88
CA THR A 385 -24.45 8.47 -26.05
C THR A 385 -24.13 9.54 -25.03
N GLN A 386 -22.84 9.78 -24.81
CA GLN A 386 -22.39 10.85 -23.93
C GLN A 386 -22.87 12.25 -24.39
N ASP A 387 -23.08 12.44 -25.69
CA ASP A 387 -23.59 13.70 -26.24
C ASP A 387 -25.10 13.90 -26.05
N ARG A 388 -25.91 12.82 -26.14
CA ARG A 388 -27.38 12.91 -26.04
C ARG A 388 -27.89 12.77 -24.61
N ALA A 389 -27.17 12.03 -23.77
CA ALA A 389 -27.58 11.73 -22.39
C ALA A 389 -26.36 11.65 -21.47
N PRO A 390 -25.59 12.75 -21.32
CA PRO A 390 -24.37 12.77 -20.52
C PRO A 390 -24.61 12.31 -19.08
N TYR A 391 -25.80 12.64 -18.53
CA TYR A 391 -26.20 12.24 -17.19
C TYR A 391 -26.10 10.73 -16.98
N VAL A 392 -26.45 9.89 -17.95
CA VAL A 392 -26.42 8.42 -17.79
C VAL A 392 -25.02 7.90 -17.42
N PHE A 393 -23.95 8.56 -17.87
CA PHE A 393 -22.55 8.18 -17.59
C PHE A 393 -22.07 8.65 -16.21
N GLU A 394 -22.81 9.57 -15.58
CA GLU A 394 -22.60 10.02 -14.20
C GLU A 394 -23.28 9.10 -13.16
N HIS A 395 -24.04 8.11 -13.61
CA HIS A 395 -24.67 7.10 -12.75
C HIS A 395 -23.78 5.85 -12.65
N LYS A 396 -22.98 5.73 -11.58
CA LYS A 396 -21.98 4.67 -11.43
C LYS A 396 -22.24 3.80 -10.20
N ALA A 397 -21.94 2.51 -10.33
CA ALA A 397 -21.81 1.59 -9.20
C ALA A 397 -20.41 0.97 -9.22
N ASN A 398 -19.70 0.99 -8.09
CA ASN A 398 -18.32 0.50 -7.96
C ASN A 398 -17.41 1.01 -9.09
N ALA A 399 -17.39 2.33 -9.28
CA ALA A 399 -16.69 3.05 -10.35
C ALA A 399 -17.09 2.71 -11.81
N THR A 400 -18.12 1.87 -12.01
CA THR A 400 -18.57 1.44 -13.33
C THR A 400 -19.89 2.13 -13.71
N PRO A 401 -19.96 2.88 -14.83
CA PRO A 401 -21.21 3.51 -15.28
C PRO A 401 -22.23 2.47 -15.74
N PHE A 402 -23.49 2.64 -15.37
CA PHE A 402 -24.59 1.77 -15.79
C PHE A 402 -25.90 2.55 -15.92
N VAL A 403 -26.77 2.10 -16.82
CA VAL A 403 -28.04 2.78 -17.10
C VAL A 403 -28.94 2.74 -15.86
N PRO A 404 -29.41 3.89 -15.34
CA PRO A 404 -30.28 3.91 -14.16
C PRO A 404 -31.63 3.28 -14.46
N GLY A 405 -32.23 2.62 -13.47
CA GLY A 405 -33.56 2.02 -13.60
C GLY A 405 -34.62 3.03 -14.02
N SER A 406 -34.50 4.27 -13.53
CA SER A 406 -35.37 5.39 -13.94
C SER A 406 -35.33 5.68 -15.45
N CYS A 407 -34.21 5.44 -16.12
CA CYS A 407 -34.10 5.60 -17.57
C CYS A 407 -34.90 4.51 -18.32
N PHE A 408 -34.94 3.28 -17.81
CA PHE A 408 -35.78 2.23 -18.39
C PHE A 408 -37.27 2.53 -18.27
N VAL A 409 -37.68 3.14 -17.15
CA VAL A 409 -39.05 3.59 -16.94
C VAL A 409 -39.44 4.62 -18.00
N GLU A 410 -38.59 5.63 -18.22
CA GLU A 410 -38.85 6.67 -19.21
C GLU A 410 -38.84 6.13 -20.64
N LEU A 411 -37.89 5.26 -21.01
CA LEU A 411 -37.84 4.66 -22.35
C LEU A 411 -39.10 3.84 -22.65
N GLY A 412 -39.53 2.99 -21.70
CA GLY A 412 -40.75 2.21 -21.84
C GLY A 412 -41.99 3.09 -21.97
N LEU A 413 -42.10 4.10 -21.10
CA LEU A 413 -43.20 5.06 -21.12
C LEU A 413 -43.24 5.86 -22.43
N ALA A 414 -42.11 6.43 -22.87
CA ALA A 414 -42.02 7.22 -24.08
C ALA A 414 -42.36 6.41 -25.34
N CYS A 415 -41.92 5.15 -25.42
CA CYS A 415 -42.26 4.26 -26.54
C CYS A 415 -43.77 3.95 -26.58
N VAL A 416 -44.38 3.64 -25.44
CA VAL A 416 -45.83 3.40 -25.35
C VAL A 416 -46.63 4.66 -25.70
N MET A 417 -46.24 5.81 -25.15
CA MET A 417 -46.91 7.09 -25.45
C MET A 417 -46.76 7.48 -26.93
N GLY A 418 -45.63 7.13 -27.55
CA GLY A 418 -45.39 7.31 -28.98
C GLY A 418 -46.28 6.45 -29.87
N SER A 419 -46.57 5.20 -29.46
CA SER A 419 -47.38 4.24 -30.21
C SER A 419 -48.89 4.44 -30.05
N LEU A 420 -49.35 5.04 -28.95
CA LEU A 420 -50.77 5.28 -28.70
C LEU A 420 -51.40 6.24 -29.74
N ARG A 421 -52.53 5.80 -30.29
CA ARG A 421 -53.38 6.54 -31.23
C ARG A 421 -54.85 6.35 -30.82
N PRO A 422 -55.57 7.40 -30.37
CA PRO A 422 -55.15 8.79 -30.16
C PRO A 422 -54.21 8.97 -28.96
N ARG A 423 -53.46 10.09 -28.93
CA ARG A 423 -52.60 10.44 -27.79
C ARG A 423 -53.46 10.61 -26.53
N VAL A 424 -52.96 10.09 -25.42
CA VAL A 424 -53.58 10.20 -24.09
C VAL A 424 -52.70 11.05 -23.17
N PRO A 425 -53.27 11.77 -22.20
CA PRO A 425 -52.46 12.49 -21.22
C PRO A 425 -51.79 11.50 -20.26
N LEU A 426 -50.57 11.83 -19.82
CA LEU A 426 -49.79 11.02 -18.87
C LEU A 426 -50.57 10.75 -17.57
N SER A 427 -51.44 11.67 -17.16
CA SER A 427 -52.31 11.53 -15.98
C SER A 427 -53.34 10.40 -16.05
N THR A 428 -53.48 9.74 -17.20
CA THR A 428 -54.35 8.58 -17.39
C THR A 428 -53.57 7.27 -17.50
N CYS A 429 -52.25 7.31 -17.33
CA CYS A 429 -51.37 6.17 -17.46
C CYS A 429 -50.84 5.78 -16.08
N GLN A 430 -50.79 4.47 -15.84
CA GLN A 430 -50.09 3.87 -14.72
C GLN A 430 -48.99 2.97 -15.24
N VAL A 431 -47.79 3.15 -14.71
CA VAL A 431 -46.61 2.40 -15.14
C VAL A 431 -46.22 1.41 -14.06
N ARG A 432 -46.00 0.16 -14.46
CA ARG A 432 -45.37 -0.89 -13.65
C ARG A 432 -44.12 -1.36 -14.37
N VAL A 433 -43.01 -1.49 -13.66
CA VAL A 433 -41.72 -1.93 -14.24
C VAL A 433 -41.03 -2.90 -13.30
N GLU A 434 -40.45 -3.96 -13.84
CA GLU A 434 -39.57 -4.91 -13.18
C GLU A 434 -38.18 -4.82 -13.83
N PHE A 435 -37.16 -4.64 -12.99
CA PHE A 435 -35.76 -4.54 -13.40
C PHE A 435 -35.11 -5.92 -13.24
N LEU A 436 -34.70 -6.52 -14.36
CA LEU A 436 -34.21 -7.90 -14.40
C LEU A 436 -32.68 -7.97 -14.34
N ALA A 437 -32.00 -7.03 -15.00
CA ALA A 437 -30.55 -6.98 -15.03
C ALA A 437 -30.03 -5.55 -15.19
N PRO A 438 -28.89 -5.19 -14.57
CA PRO A 438 -28.24 -3.90 -14.81
C PRO A 438 -27.66 -3.85 -16.22
N CYS A 439 -27.74 -2.69 -16.87
CA CYS A 439 -27.09 -2.45 -18.16
C CYS A 439 -25.80 -1.66 -17.96
N VAL A 440 -24.67 -2.38 -17.88
CA VAL A 440 -23.34 -1.81 -17.73
C VAL A 440 -22.90 -1.11 -19.02
N ILE A 441 -22.38 0.11 -18.89
CA ILE A 441 -21.93 0.92 -20.01
C ILE A 441 -20.43 0.68 -20.19
N SER A 442 -20.10 -0.25 -21.09
CA SER A 442 -18.70 -0.58 -21.44
C SER A 442 -18.17 0.17 -22.67
N GLN A 443 -19.06 0.82 -23.42
CA GLN A 443 -18.75 1.57 -24.65
C GLN A 443 -19.31 2.99 -24.55
N ASN A 444 -18.76 3.92 -25.33
CA ASN A 444 -19.21 5.33 -25.36
C ASN A 444 -20.61 5.53 -25.97
N PHE A 445 -21.23 4.45 -26.45
CA PHE A 445 -22.60 4.44 -26.96
C PHE A 445 -23.28 3.12 -26.58
N LEU A 446 -24.61 3.15 -26.43
CA LEU A 446 -25.42 1.99 -26.15
C LEU A 446 -26.66 2.01 -27.05
N ASN A 447 -26.93 0.87 -27.70
CA ASN A 447 -28.11 0.67 -28.52
C ASN A 447 -29.08 -0.30 -27.81
N ILE A 448 -30.22 0.25 -27.39
CA ILE A 448 -31.29 -0.43 -26.65
C ILE A 448 -32.48 -0.62 -27.58
N LYS A 449 -33.07 -1.81 -27.60
CA LYS A 449 -34.31 -2.08 -28.33
C LYS A 449 -35.49 -2.18 -27.36
N VAL A 450 -36.59 -1.52 -27.66
CA VAL A 450 -37.84 -1.62 -26.91
C VAL A 450 -38.90 -2.25 -27.80
N LYS A 451 -39.39 -3.42 -27.39
CA LYS A 451 -40.48 -4.13 -28.07
C LYS A 451 -41.78 -3.89 -27.30
N LEU A 452 -42.84 -3.52 -28.02
CA LEU A 452 -44.18 -3.32 -27.47
C LEU A 452 -45.11 -4.47 -27.85
N GLU A 453 -45.97 -4.86 -26.91
CA GLU A 453 -47.08 -5.79 -27.11
C GLU A 453 -48.36 -5.14 -26.57
N ALA A 454 -49.27 -4.78 -27.48
CA ALA A 454 -50.50 -4.08 -27.14
C ALA A 454 -51.64 -5.06 -26.86
N GLU A 455 -52.31 -4.89 -25.72
CA GLU A 455 -53.57 -5.53 -25.33
C GLU A 455 -54.66 -4.45 -25.21
N GLU A 456 -55.95 -4.82 -25.06
CA GLU A 456 -57.07 -3.85 -25.11
C GLU A 456 -56.99 -2.70 -24.08
N THR A 457 -56.42 -2.95 -22.90
CA THR A 457 -56.37 -1.96 -21.79
C THR A 457 -54.96 -1.71 -21.25
N LYS A 458 -53.98 -2.45 -21.76
CA LYS A 458 -52.60 -2.47 -21.28
C LYS A 458 -51.64 -2.59 -22.45
N THR A 459 -50.48 -1.94 -22.35
CA THR A 459 -49.38 -2.13 -23.30
C THR A 459 -48.16 -2.59 -22.54
N LYS A 460 -47.70 -3.80 -22.85
CA LYS A 460 -46.47 -4.36 -22.29
C LYS A 460 -45.29 -3.87 -23.11
N PHE A 461 -44.17 -3.65 -22.44
CA PHE A 461 -42.90 -3.31 -23.08
C PHE A 461 -41.78 -4.18 -22.53
N GLU A 462 -40.88 -4.59 -23.41
CA GLU A 462 -39.66 -5.31 -23.07
C GLU A 462 -38.45 -4.55 -23.60
N ILE A 463 -37.49 -4.29 -22.72
CA ILE A 463 -36.26 -3.54 -23.04
C ILE A 463 -35.11 -4.53 -23.13
N THR A 464 -34.51 -4.63 -24.33
CA THR A 464 -33.51 -5.62 -24.67
C THR A 464 -32.22 -5.01 -25.19
N SER A 465 -31.12 -5.74 -25.00
CA SER A 465 -29.83 -5.45 -25.61
C SER A 465 -29.80 -5.83 -27.09
N SER A 466 -28.83 -5.26 -27.81
CA SER A 466 -28.40 -5.72 -29.13
C SER A 466 -28.00 -7.21 -29.15
N SER A 467 -27.57 -7.77 -28.00
CA SER A 467 -27.12 -9.16 -27.80
C SER A 467 -28.14 -10.08 -27.09
N SER A 468 -29.44 -9.75 -27.14
CA SER A 468 -30.57 -10.58 -26.68
C SER A 468 -30.86 -10.65 -25.17
N GLY A 469 -30.10 -9.96 -24.31
CA GLY A 469 -30.41 -9.88 -22.87
C GLY A 469 -31.56 -8.91 -22.57
N VAL A 470 -32.50 -9.29 -21.69
CA VAL A 470 -33.61 -8.43 -21.24
C VAL A 470 -33.19 -7.66 -19.98
N TYR A 471 -33.26 -6.33 -20.02
CA TYR A 471 -32.91 -5.46 -18.88
C TYR A 471 -34.10 -5.14 -17.99
N ALA A 472 -35.23 -4.82 -18.59
CA ALA A 472 -36.45 -4.46 -17.88
C ALA A 472 -37.69 -4.89 -18.66
N ARG A 473 -38.74 -5.21 -17.91
CA ARG A 473 -40.09 -5.46 -18.42
C ARG A 473 -41.06 -4.54 -17.72
N GLY A 474 -42.04 -4.03 -18.43
CA GLY A 474 -43.07 -3.23 -17.80
C GLY A 474 -44.37 -3.26 -18.55
N GLU A 475 -45.38 -2.68 -17.92
CA GLU A 475 -46.67 -2.44 -18.52
C GLU A 475 -47.16 -1.05 -18.21
N VAL A 476 -47.81 -0.44 -19.19
CA VAL A 476 -48.54 0.81 -19.04
C VAL A 476 -50.03 0.49 -19.14
N THR A 477 -50.76 0.70 -18.06
CA THR A 477 -52.20 0.49 -17.99
C THR A 477 -52.93 1.83 -18.10
N LYS A 478 -53.98 1.88 -18.93
CA LYS A 478 -54.83 3.07 -19.04
C LYS A 478 -55.88 3.06 -17.94
N ILE A 479 -55.83 4.04 -17.04
CA ILE A 479 -56.80 4.17 -15.95
C ILE A 479 -57.94 5.09 -16.40
N LYS A 480 -59.19 4.69 -16.14
CA LYS A 480 -60.34 5.60 -16.24
C LYS A 480 -60.25 6.58 -15.08
N LYS A 481 -60.23 7.89 -15.38
CA LYS A 481 -60.12 8.98 -14.40
C LYS A 481 -61.20 8.83 -13.31
N THR A 482 -60.87 8.17 -12.21
CA THR A 482 -61.71 8.15 -11.01
C THR A 482 -61.58 9.53 -10.38
N VAL A 483 -62.72 10.15 -10.07
CA VAL A 483 -62.78 11.38 -9.27
C VAL A 483 -62.14 11.03 -7.92
N SER A 484 -60.91 11.45 -7.70
CA SER A 484 -60.18 11.19 -6.45
C SER A 484 -60.00 12.50 -5.71
N GLU A 485 -60.35 12.47 -4.42
CA GLU A 485 -60.35 13.55 -3.45
C GLU A 485 -59.07 14.39 -3.51
N LYS A 486 -59.15 15.67 -3.13
CA LYS A 486 -57.98 16.53 -2.94
C LYS A 486 -57.08 15.93 -1.85
N GLN A 487 -56.13 15.09 -2.23
CA GLN A 487 -55.12 14.54 -1.32
C GLN A 487 -54.01 15.57 -1.15
N HIS A 488 -54.20 16.46 -0.20
CA HIS A 488 -53.23 17.46 0.22
C HIS A 488 -52.44 16.94 1.43
N ILE A 489 -51.12 16.91 1.32
CA ILE A 489 -50.22 16.45 2.39
C ILE A 489 -49.75 17.67 3.19
N SER A 490 -49.92 17.64 4.51
CA SER A 490 -49.39 18.68 5.40
C SER A 490 -47.88 18.52 5.57
N LEU A 491 -47.10 19.25 4.77
CA LEU A 491 -45.63 19.27 4.84
C LEU A 491 -45.12 19.66 6.24
N GLY A 492 -45.74 20.68 6.86
CA GLY A 492 -45.37 21.15 8.20
C GLY A 492 -45.46 20.05 9.26
N SER A 493 -46.49 19.21 9.19
CA SER A 493 -46.64 18.07 10.10
C SER A 493 -45.60 16.97 9.85
N ILE A 494 -45.04 16.86 8.64
CA ILE A 494 -43.95 15.91 8.32
C ILE A 494 -42.61 16.43 8.84
N PHE A 495 -42.29 17.70 8.57
CA PHE A 495 -41.06 18.30 9.06
C PHE A 495 -40.99 18.37 10.60
N GLN A 496 -42.13 18.52 11.29
CA GLN A 496 -42.16 18.53 12.77
C GLN A 496 -41.83 17.17 13.41
N ARG A 497 -42.21 16.05 12.76
CA ARG A 497 -41.94 14.69 13.26
C ARG A 497 -40.61 14.14 12.76
N CYS A 498 -40.15 14.58 11.59
CA CYS A 498 -38.85 14.25 11.02
C CYS A 498 -37.74 15.14 11.60
N LYS A 499 -37.38 14.92 12.86
CA LYS A 499 -36.45 15.77 13.62
C LYS A 499 -34.98 15.53 13.29
N LEU A 500 -34.65 14.35 12.75
CA LEU A 500 -33.27 14.01 12.46
C LEU A 500 -32.91 14.48 11.06
N ILE A 501 -31.72 15.06 10.91
CA ILE A 501 -31.27 15.72 9.70
C ILE A 501 -30.05 14.99 9.15
N LEU A 502 -30.05 14.75 7.84
CA LEU A 502 -28.88 14.35 7.07
C LEU A 502 -28.57 15.44 6.05
N THR A 503 -27.30 15.85 6.05
CA THR A 503 -26.74 16.79 5.08
C THR A 503 -26.45 16.09 3.74
N SER A 504 -26.26 16.88 2.69
CA SER A 504 -25.99 16.39 1.34
C SER A 504 -24.75 15.49 1.31
N ASP A 505 -23.69 15.88 2.02
CA ASP A 505 -22.44 15.12 2.03
C ASP A 505 -22.64 13.76 2.71
N GLU A 506 -23.31 13.71 3.87
CA GLU A 506 -23.63 12.47 4.56
C GLU A 506 -24.54 11.54 3.73
N VAL A 507 -25.45 12.11 2.93
CA VAL A 507 -26.33 11.35 2.04
C VAL A 507 -25.52 10.65 0.95
N TYR A 508 -24.65 11.39 0.28
CA TYR A 508 -23.87 10.84 -0.83
C TYR A 508 -22.67 10.01 -0.35
N GLU A 509 -22.13 10.25 0.84
CA GLU A 509 -21.18 9.34 1.50
C GLU A 509 -21.84 7.98 1.80
N LYS A 510 -23.06 7.97 2.35
CA LYS A 510 -23.79 6.71 2.58
C LYS A 510 -24.09 5.96 1.28
N LEU A 511 -24.53 6.67 0.24
CA LEU A 511 -24.77 6.06 -1.06
C LEU A 511 -23.48 5.48 -1.65
N LEU A 512 -22.35 6.18 -1.47
CA LEU A 512 -21.02 5.71 -1.86
C LEU A 512 -20.58 4.46 -1.10
N HIS A 513 -20.81 4.40 0.22
CA HIS A 513 -20.58 3.21 1.04
C HIS A 513 -21.39 1.99 0.57
N HIS A 514 -22.57 2.22 -0.01
CA HIS A 514 -23.39 1.17 -0.60
C HIS A 514 -23.05 0.92 -2.08
N GLY A 515 -21.93 1.43 -2.57
CA GLY A 515 -21.40 1.18 -3.90
C GLY A 515 -21.90 2.11 -4.99
N PHE A 516 -22.77 3.10 -4.70
CA PHE A 516 -23.28 4.04 -5.70
C PHE A 516 -22.48 5.35 -5.72
N GLN A 517 -21.85 5.64 -6.84
CA GLN A 517 -21.13 6.87 -7.11
C GLN A 517 -21.91 7.71 -8.11
N TYR A 518 -22.58 8.75 -7.62
CA TYR A 518 -23.34 9.69 -8.43
C TYR A 518 -22.49 10.90 -8.82
N GLY A 519 -22.57 11.32 -10.09
CA GLY A 519 -22.02 12.59 -10.56
C GLY A 519 -22.88 13.80 -10.15
N ALA A 520 -22.40 14.99 -10.49
CA ALA A 520 -22.96 16.26 -10.01
C ALA A 520 -24.45 16.42 -10.35
N ILE A 521 -24.89 15.95 -11.52
CA ILE A 521 -26.28 16.11 -11.95
C ILE A 521 -27.26 15.27 -11.11
N PHE A 522 -26.85 14.08 -10.66
CA PHE A 522 -27.65 13.22 -9.78
C PHE A 522 -27.62 13.63 -8.30
N LYS A 523 -26.65 14.46 -7.90
CA LYS A 523 -26.50 14.94 -6.52
C LYS A 523 -27.50 16.05 -6.14
N ARG A 524 -28.80 15.75 -6.13
CA ARG A 524 -29.88 16.72 -5.88
C ARG A 524 -30.53 16.64 -4.49
N LEU A 525 -30.25 15.58 -3.72
CA LEU A 525 -30.74 15.43 -2.35
C LEU A 525 -29.90 16.30 -1.42
N ASN A 526 -30.44 17.42 -0.95
CA ASN A 526 -29.67 18.39 -0.17
C ASN A 526 -29.77 18.16 1.35
N ILE A 527 -30.98 18.29 1.90
CA ILE A 527 -31.23 18.05 3.32
C ILE A 527 -32.36 17.04 3.42
N ILE A 528 -32.10 15.92 4.07
CA ILE A 528 -33.09 14.87 4.33
C ILE A 528 -33.51 14.94 5.79
N SER A 529 -34.78 15.21 6.04
CA SER A 529 -35.39 15.15 7.37
C SER A 529 -36.09 13.82 7.53
N PHE A 530 -35.79 13.05 8.57
CA PHE A 530 -36.37 11.72 8.78
C PHE A 530 -36.85 11.47 10.21
N CYS A 531 -37.77 10.53 10.35
CA CYS A 531 -38.37 10.06 11.60
C CYS A 531 -38.14 8.54 11.73
N ASP A 532 -37.26 8.13 12.65
CA ASP A 532 -36.91 6.71 12.84
C ASP A 532 -38.11 5.87 13.32
N GLU A 533 -38.97 6.43 14.17
CA GLU A 533 -40.15 5.74 14.72
C GLU A 533 -41.15 5.33 13.62
N LEU A 534 -41.36 6.20 12.63
CA LEU A 534 -42.33 5.99 11.55
C LEU A 534 -41.70 5.52 10.23
N LYS A 535 -40.37 5.35 10.21
CA LYS A 535 -39.56 4.99 9.04
C LYS A 535 -39.91 5.80 7.78
N GLU A 536 -40.08 7.10 7.97
CA GLU A 536 -40.41 8.04 6.89
C GLU A 536 -39.38 9.16 6.80
N GLY A 537 -39.20 9.69 5.60
CA GLY A 537 -38.30 10.79 5.31
C GLY A 537 -38.88 11.75 4.28
N ILE A 538 -38.45 13.00 4.38
CA ILE A 538 -38.82 14.07 3.46
C ILE A 538 -37.60 14.91 3.10
N THR A 539 -37.55 15.38 1.85
CA THR A 539 -36.50 16.27 1.37
C THR A 539 -37.04 17.20 0.29
N THR A 540 -36.48 18.39 0.18
CA THR A 540 -36.78 19.35 -0.89
C THR A 540 -35.71 19.27 -1.95
N ILE A 541 -36.10 19.05 -3.20
CA ILE A 541 -35.22 19.05 -4.37
C ILE A 541 -35.45 20.30 -5.21
N LYS A 542 -34.34 20.88 -5.69
CA LYS A 542 -34.34 22.01 -6.64
C LYS A 542 -33.70 21.57 -7.95
N VAL A 543 -34.43 21.75 -9.03
CA VAL A 543 -33.99 21.46 -10.40
C VAL A 543 -33.02 22.55 -10.86
N THR A 544 -31.89 22.16 -11.44
CA THR A 544 -30.91 23.09 -12.02
C THR A 544 -31.41 23.67 -13.34
N GLU A 545 -30.88 24.81 -13.78
CA GLU A 545 -31.29 25.44 -15.05
C GLU A 545 -31.02 24.54 -16.27
N ASP A 546 -29.97 23.72 -16.25
CA ASP A 546 -29.69 22.75 -17.33
C ASP A 546 -30.78 21.67 -17.41
N LEU A 547 -31.11 21.05 -16.27
CA LEU A 547 -32.13 20.01 -16.17
C LEU A 547 -33.53 20.54 -16.49
N ARG A 548 -33.80 21.80 -16.16
CA ARG A 548 -35.07 22.47 -16.45
C ARG A 548 -35.39 22.55 -17.93
N ARG A 549 -34.38 22.69 -18.80
CA ARG A 549 -34.56 22.71 -20.26
C ARG A 549 -34.95 21.33 -20.78
N GLU A 550 -34.32 20.29 -20.24
CA GLU A 550 -34.57 18.89 -20.62
C GLU A 550 -35.91 18.36 -20.08
N MET A 551 -36.41 18.86 -18.95
CA MET A 551 -37.67 18.37 -18.33
C MET A 551 -38.89 18.31 -19.26
N TYR A 552 -38.95 19.16 -20.30
CA TYR A 552 -40.06 19.19 -21.25
C TYR A 552 -39.91 18.20 -22.42
N GLU A 553 -38.73 17.62 -22.60
CA GLU A 553 -38.43 16.63 -23.64
C GLU A 553 -38.72 15.18 -23.21
N TYR A 554 -38.81 14.95 -21.90
CA TYR A 554 -39.10 13.67 -21.27
C TYR A 554 -40.50 13.66 -20.63
N HIS A 555 -41.12 12.49 -20.49
CA HIS A 555 -42.36 12.37 -19.71
C HIS A 555 -42.07 12.44 -18.21
N ILE A 556 -41.02 11.75 -17.77
CA ILE A 556 -40.45 11.80 -16.43
C ILE A 556 -38.94 11.79 -16.58
N HIS A 557 -38.28 12.90 -16.26
CA HIS A 557 -36.82 12.97 -16.41
C HIS A 557 -36.13 11.91 -15.52
N PRO A 558 -35.23 11.06 -16.06
CA PRO A 558 -34.63 9.96 -15.31
C PRO A 558 -33.91 10.40 -14.03
N VAL A 559 -33.21 11.53 -14.06
CA VAL A 559 -32.54 12.10 -12.86
C VAL A 559 -33.52 12.37 -11.72
N LEU A 560 -34.70 12.92 -12.01
CA LEU A 560 -35.69 13.28 -10.98
C LEU A 560 -36.31 12.03 -10.35
N LEU A 561 -36.67 11.06 -11.19
CA LEU A 561 -37.18 9.78 -10.71
C LEU A 561 -36.12 9.02 -9.91
N ASP A 562 -34.85 9.11 -10.32
CA ASP A 562 -33.74 8.50 -9.59
C ASP A 562 -33.50 9.13 -8.22
N CYS A 563 -33.72 10.44 -8.04
CA CYS A 563 -33.69 11.06 -6.71
C CYS A 563 -34.66 10.39 -5.72
N PHE A 564 -35.82 9.91 -6.19
CA PHE A 564 -36.72 9.12 -5.37
C PHE A 564 -36.13 7.75 -5.02
N LEU A 565 -35.50 7.08 -5.98
CA LEU A 565 -34.84 5.79 -5.76
C LEU A 565 -33.66 5.92 -4.77
N GLN A 566 -32.85 6.98 -4.92
CA GLN A 566 -31.80 7.35 -3.99
C GLN A 566 -32.34 7.59 -2.58
N MET A 567 -33.43 8.35 -2.45
CA MET A 567 -34.10 8.59 -1.16
C MET A 567 -34.57 7.27 -0.53
N GLY A 568 -35.17 6.37 -1.32
CA GLY A 568 -35.56 5.03 -0.86
C GLY A 568 -34.39 4.21 -0.31
N LEU A 569 -33.25 4.24 -1.01
CA LEU A 569 -32.04 3.55 -0.58
C LEU A 569 -31.48 4.16 0.72
N VAL A 570 -31.40 5.49 0.83
CA VAL A 570 -30.92 6.18 2.04
C VAL A 570 -31.80 5.83 3.26
N MET A 571 -33.12 5.75 3.07
CA MET A 571 -34.06 5.35 4.14
C MET A 571 -33.87 3.90 4.61
N ALA A 572 -33.45 3.00 3.74
CA ALA A 572 -33.15 1.63 4.12
C ALA A 572 -31.85 1.54 4.93
N THR A 573 -30.76 2.15 4.46
CA THR A 573 -29.37 1.99 4.98
C THR A 573 -29.11 2.38 6.45
N ARG A 574 -30.10 2.87 7.20
CA ARG A 574 -29.95 3.19 8.63
C ARG A 574 -30.40 2.11 9.60
N ASP A 575 -31.08 1.06 9.14
CA ASP A 575 -31.38 -0.07 10.01
C ASP A 575 -30.06 -0.85 10.27
N LYS A 576 -29.58 -0.88 11.52
CA LYS A 576 -28.29 -1.48 11.93
C LYS A 576 -28.11 -2.96 11.52
N LYS A 577 -29.20 -3.61 11.07
CA LYS A 577 -29.20 -4.98 10.55
C LYS A 577 -28.77 -5.09 9.07
N ILE A 578 -28.65 -3.98 8.35
CA ILE A 578 -28.25 -3.92 6.94
C ILE A 578 -26.76 -3.60 6.89
N GLY A 579 -25.93 -4.55 7.26
CA GLY A 579 -24.48 -4.42 7.08
C GLY A 579 -24.16 -4.28 5.59
N GLY A 580 -23.79 -3.08 5.13
CA GLY A 580 -23.09 -2.79 3.86
C GLY A 580 -23.68 -3.33 2.55
N LYS A 581 -24.86 -3.95 2.52
CA LYS A 581 -25.42 -4.60 1.32
C LYS A 581 -25.87 -3.55 0.29
N THR A 582 -25.31 -3.60 -0.92
CA THR A 582 -25.79 -2.77 -2.05
C THR A 582 -27.21 -3.20 -2.48
N GLY A 583 -28.19 -2.31 -2.28
CA GLY A 583 -29.57 -2.48 -2.72
C GLY A 583 -29.79 -1.92 -4.13
N PHE A 584 -30.26 -2.74 -5.06
CA PHE A 584 -30.65 -2.29 -6.40
C PHE A 584 -32.18 -2.22 -6.52
N PRO A 585 -32.74 -1.21 -7.22
CA PRO A 585 -34.15 -1.22 -7.58
C PRO A 585 -34.49 -2.47 -8.38
N SER A 586 -35.47 -3.25 -7.93
CA SER A 586 -35.92 -4.49 -8.58
C SER A 586 -37.31 -4.37 -9.19
N LYS A 587 -38.17 -3.50 -8.63
CA LYS A 587 -39.47 -3.18 -9.23
C LYS A 587 -39.98 -1.80 -8.85
N ILE A 588 -40.79 -1.24 -9.73
CA ILE A 588 -41.75 -0.18 -9.48
C ILE A 588 -43.13 -0.81 -9.69
N GLY A 589 -43.81 -1.18 -8.61
CA GLY A 589 -45.12 -1.84 -8.73
C GLY A 589 -46.18 -0.93 -9.34
N LYS A 590 -46.20 0.35 -8.93
CA LYS A 590 -47.14 1.34 -9.48
C LYS A 590 -46.61 2.77 -9.41
N LEU A 591 -46.46 3.39 -10.57
CA LEU A 591 -46.13 4.79 -10.75
C LEU A 591 -47.29 5.50 -11.45
N THR A 592 -47.82 6.55 -10.83
CA THR A 592 -48.91 7.37 -11.41
C THR A 592 -48.54 8.85 -11.29
N VAL A 593 -48.43 9.53 -12.43
CA VAL A 593 -48.16 10.96 -12.48
C VAL A 593 -49.49 11.70 -12.53
N LEU A 594 -49.79 12.56 -11.56
CA LEU A 594 -51.06 13.28 -11.46
C LEU A 594 -50.93 14.71 -12.01
N LYS A 595 -49.77 15.33 -11.83
CA LYS A 595 -49.42 16.67 -12.32
C LYS A 595 -47.97 16.69 -12.83
N THR A 596 -47.63 17.69 -13.63
CA THR A 596 -46.27 17.93 -14.12
C THR A 596 -45.31 18.24 -12.97
N PHE A 597 -44.06 17.80 -13.09
CA PHE A 597 -43.04 18.05 -12.08
C PHE A 597 -42.64 19.54 -12.08
N GLU A 598 -42.32 20.08 -10.91
CA GLU A 598 -42.00 21.50 -10.73
C GLU A 598 -40.50 21.73 -10.48
N VAL A 599 -40.03 22.97 -10.64
CA VAL A 599 -38.62 23.35 -10.42
C VAL A 599 -38.20 23.16 -8.96
N GLU A 600 -39.14 23.32 -8.02
CA GLU A 600 -38.94 23.07 -6.60
C GLU A 600 -40.07 22.16 -6.10
N MET A 601 -39.71 21.00 -5.59
CA MET A 601 -40.67 19.99 -5.13
C MET A 601 -40.09 19.17 -3.98
N ASN A 602 -40.96 18.51 -3.23
CA ASN A 602 -40.59 17.65 -2.11
C ASN A 602 -40.73 16.18 -2.50
N ILE A 603 -39.77 15.37 -2.05
CA ILE A 603 -39.85 13.92 -2.09
C ILE A 603 -40.16 13.43 -0.69
N TYR A 604 -41.27 12.71 -0.54
CA TYR A 604 -41.62 11.98 0.67
C TYR A 604 -41.49 10.48 0.40
N VAL A 605 -40.82 9.75 1.29
CA VAL A 605 -40.66 8.30 1.22
C VAL A 605 -40.95 7.67 2.57
N LYS A 606 -41.61 6.53 2.57
CA LYS A 606 -41.86 5.70 3.75
C LYS A 606 -41.53 4.25 3.46
N VAL A 607 -40.78 3.62 4.36
CA VAL A 607 -40.50 2.17 4.30
C VAL A 607 -41.72 1.39 4.77
N ILE A 608 -42.21 0.47 3.94
CA ILE A 608 -43.42 -0.34 4.24
C ILE A 608 -43.03 -1.72 4.71
N LYS A 609 -42.15 -2.38 3.95
CA LYS A 609 -41.76 -3.77 4.20
C LYS A 609 -40.25 -3.87 4.19
N TYR A 610 -39.75 -4.71 5.09
CA TYR A 610 -38.33 -4.92 5.27
C TYR A 610 -38.05 -6.39 5.57
N THR A 611 -37.17 -7.02 4.78
CA THR A 611 -36.63 -8.38 4.98
C THR A 611 -35.11 -8.36 4.76
N GLU A 612 -34.42 -9.49 4.99
CA GLU A 612 -32.95 -9.57 4.89
C GLU A 612 -32.38 -9.30 3.49
N ASP A 613 -33.15 -9.62 2.45
CA ASP A 613 -32.72 -9.55 1.04
C ASP A 613 -33.58 -8.60 0.19
N TYR A 614 -34.63 -8.02 0.77
CA TYR A 614 -35.57 -7.17 0.05
C TYR A 614 -36.19 -6.12 0.97
N PHE A 615 -36.37 -4.90 0.46
CA PHE A 615 -37.19 -3.90 1.13
C PHE A 615 -38.09 -3.18 0.14
N GLU A 616 -39.18 -2.63 0.67
CA GLU A 616 -40.19 -1.95 -0.13
C GLU A 616 -40.52 -0.59 0.47
N VAL A 617 -40.58 0.42 -0.39
CA VAL A 617 -40.94 1.78 -0.02
C VAL A 617 -42.09 2.29 -0.87
N CYS A 618 -42.84 3.24 -0.31
CA CYS A 618 -43.81 4.05 -1.04
C CYS A 618 -43.54 5.52 -0.80
N GLY A 619 -44.07 6.37 -1.67
CA GLY A 619 -43.92 7.80 -1.49
C GLY A 619 -44.54 8.63 -2.58
N PHE A 620 -44.27 9.93 -2.48
CA PHE A 620 -44.87 10.96 -3.32
C PHE A 620 -43.83 11.99 -3.72
N PHE A 621 -43.94 12.48 -4.96
CA PHE A 621 -43.48 13.82 -5.32
C PHE A 621 -44.59 14.81 -4.96
N ILE A 622 -44.26 15.90 -4.29
CA ILE A 622 -45.21 16.87 -3.74
C ILE A 622 -44.76 18.27 -4.15
N ASP A 623 -45.70 19.14 -4.55
CA ASP A 623 -45.37 20.56 -4.78
C ASP A 623 -45.02 21.27 -3.45
N LYS A 624 -44.60 22.53 -3.54
CA LYS A 624 -44.30 23.35 -2.35
C LYS A 624 -45.51 23.63 -1.43
N TYR A 625 -46.72 23.39 -1.92
CA TYR A 625 -47.95 23.67 -1.18
C TYR A 625 -48.51 22.42 -0.48
N GLY A 626 -48.13 21.21 -0.91
CA GLY A 626 -48.62 19.95 -0.37
C GLY A 626 -49.44 19.10 -1.36
N SER A 627 -49.60 19.50 -2.63
CA SER A 627 -50.30 18.68 -3.62
C SER A 627 -49.40 17.58 -4.18
N ILE A 628 -49.94 16.39 -4.36
CA ILE A 628 -49.21 15.26 -4.96
C ILE A 628 -49.03 15.49 -6.47
N LEU A 629 -47.78 15.46 -6.92
CA LEU A 629 -47.36 15.51 -8.33
C LEU A 629 -47.32 14.12 -8.94
N ALA A 630 -46.67 13.16 -8.26
CA ALA A 630 -46.64 11.76 -8.65
C ALA A 630 -46.63 10.85 -7.43
N ARG A 631 -47.21 9.66 -7.61
CA ARG A 631 -47.28 8.63 -6.59
C ARG A 631 -46.50 7.41 -7.02
N LEU A 632 -45.68 6.90 -6.10
CA LEU A 632 -44.87 5.71 -6.25
C LEU A 632 -45.27 4.71 -5.17
N GLU A 633 -45.85 3.60 -5.60
CA GLU A 633 -46.30 2.50 -4.75
C GLU A 633 -45.51 1.22 -5.06
N GLU A 634 -45.25 0.42 -4.03
CA GLU A 634 -44.57 -0.88 -4.12
C GLU A 634 -43.21 -0.82 -4.80
N ILE A 635 -42.39 0.17 -4.44
CA ILE A 635 -41.03 0.31 -4.97
C ILE A 635 -40.14 -0.68 -4.24
N GLY A 636 -39.82 -1.78 -4.93
CA GLY A 636 -39.04 -2.88 -4.42
C GLY A 636 -37.56 -2.66 -4.71
N PHE A 637 -36.75 -2.89 -3.68
CA PHE A 637 -35.31 -2.95 -3.77
C PHE A 637 -34.88 -4.35 -3.34
N THR A 638 -34.13 -5.02 -4.20
CA THR A 638 -33.53 -6.29 -3.88
C THR A 638 -32.07 -6.03 -3.57
N TYR A 639 -31.61 -6.45 -2.40
CA TYR A 639 -30.18 -6.46 -2.14
C TYR A 639 -29.55 -7.39 -3.15
N SER A 640 -28.44 -6.95 -3.76
CA SER A 640 -27.68 -7.87 -4.57
C SER A 640 -27.41 -9.08 -3.70
N LYS A 641 -27.97 -10.23 -4.11
CA LYS A 641 -27.31 -11.49 -3.89
C LYS A 641 -25.98 -11.32 -4.61
N GLN A 642 -25.01 -10.68 -3.96
CA GLN A 642 -23.67 -11.21 -4.08
C GLN A 642 -23.91 -12.71 -3.96
N ARG A 643 -23.44 -13.47 -4.95
CA ARG A 643 -23.07 -14.84 -4.64
C ARG A 643 -22.23 -14.67 -3.39
N GLN A 644 -22.85 -14.90 -2.23
CA GLN A 644 -22.14 -15.32 -1.06
C GLN A 644 -21.54 -16.61 -1.57
N SER A 645 -20.35 -16.51 -2.17
CA SER A 645 -19.32 -17.46 -1.79
C SER A 645 -19.39 -17.42 -0.27
N ASN A 646 -19.89 -18.51 0.29
CA ASN A 646 -20.12 -18.69 1.72
C ASN A 646 -18.79 -18.76 2.48
N ASP A 647 -17.77 -18.02 2.06
CA ASP A 647 -16.38 -18.41 2.28
C ASP A 647 -15.51 -17.32 2.91
N ASN A 648 -16.07 -16.18 3.34
CA ASN A 648 -15.27 -15.16 4.06
C ASN A 648 -15.88 -14.81 5.43
N PHE A 649 -16.27 -15.82 6.20
CA PHE A 649 -16.28 -15.72 7.65
C PHE A 649 -14.95 -16.26 8.17
N LEU A 650 -14.37 -15.61 9.17
CA LEU A 650 -13.41 -16.30 10.01
C LEU A 650 -14.22 -17.04 11.09
N LEU A 651 -13.91 -18.33 11.25
CA LEU A 651 -14.34 -19.08 12.40
C LEU A 651 -13.35 -18.75 13.51
N GLU A 652 -13.75 -17.85 14.40
CA GLU A 652 -12.96 -17.48 15.56
C GLU A 652 -13.35 -18.39 16.72
N ASN A 653 -12.35 -18.95 17.39
CA ASN A 653 -12.55 -19.70 18.61
C ASN A 653 -12.57 -18.72 19.79
N ILE A 654 -13.72 -18.54 20.44
CA ILE A 654 -13.87 -17.62 21.58
C ILE A 654 -14.08 -18.44 22.86
N TRP A 655 -13.33 -18.08 23.90
CA TRP A 655 -13.46 -18.71 25.22
C TRP A 655 -14.52 -18.02 26.07
N LYS A 656 -15.65 -18.69 26.29
CA LYS A 656 -16.77 -18.17 27.09
C LYS A 656 -16.76 -18.77 28.50
N GLN A 657 -16.76 -17.91 29.52
CA GLN A 657 -16.81 -18.37 30.91
C GLN A 657 -18.15 -19.07 31.19
N ILE A 658 -18.09 -20.24 31.81
CA ILE A 658 -19.28 -20.92 32.37
C ILE A 658 -19.28 -20.81 33.89
N SER A 659 -20.47 -20.64 34.47
CA SER A 659 -20.65 -20.63 35.92
C SER A 659 -21.01 -22.03 36.42
N LEU A 660 -20.27 -22.55 37.40
CA LEU A 660 -20.54 -23.85 38.03
C LEU A 660 -21.92 -23.91 38.71
N ILE A 661 -22.50 -22.76 39.08
CA ILE A 661 -23.83 -22.65 39.72
C ILE A 661 -24.95 -23.04 38.74
N GLN A 662 -24.76 -22.86 37.43
CA GLN A 662 -25.76 -23.24 36.42
C GLN A 662 -25.78 -24.74 36.11
N MET A 663 -24.78 -25.51 36.57
CA MET A 663 -24.61 -26.95 36.27
C MET A 663 -25.12 -27.88 37.38
N LEU A 664 -25.91 -27.36 38.33
CA LEU A 664 -26.45 -28.13 39.46
C LEU A 664 -27.48 -29.17 38.98
N GLY A 665 -26.98 -30.36 38.62
CA GLY A 665 -27.80 -31.53 38.26
C GLY A 665 -27.17 -32.88 38.61
N ASN A 666 -25.83 -33.02 38.54
CA ASN A 666 -25.16 -34.31 38.77
C ASN A 666 -24.19 -34.24 39.96
N SER A 667 -24.56 -34.81 41.11
CA SER A 667 -23.62 -35.27 42.13
C SER A 667 -23.14 -36.67 41.75
N GLY A 668 -22.30 -36.77 40.72
CA GLY A 668 -21.70 -38.04 40.31
C GLY A 668 -20.43 -38.33 41.12
N GLU A 669 -20.33 -39.52 41.71
CA GLU A 669 -19.05 -40.07 42.15
C GLU A 669 -18.18 -40.35 40.92
N VAL A 670 -16.90 -39.94 40.95
CA VAL A 670 -15.98 -40.20 39.83
C VAL A 670 -15.62 -41.68 39.83
N PRO A 671 -15.76 -42.41 38.71
CA PRO A 671 -15.24 -43.76 38.60
C PRO A 671 -13.70 -43.76 38.71
N PRO A 672 -13.08 -44.84 39.21
CA PRO A 672 -11.63 -44.93 39.27
C PRO A 672 -11.01 -44.69 37.88
N CYS A 673 -9.94 -43.90 37.85
CA CYS A 673 -9.34 -43.42 36.61
C CYS A 673 -7.95 -44.04 36.39
N LEU A 674 -7.59 -44.26 35.13
CA LEU A 674 -6.20 -44.52 34.73
C LEU A 674 -5.53 -43.19 34.41
N VAL A 675 -4.50 -42.81 35.16
CA VAL A 675 -3.82 -41.51 35.02
C VAL A 675 -2.41 -41.71 34.48
N LEU A 676 -2.18 -41.23 33.25
CA LEU A 676 -0.86 -41.14 32.65
C LEU A 676 -0.24 -39.81 33.09
N MET A 677 0.78 -39.90 33.95
CA MET A 677 1.27 -38.76 34.72
C MET A 677 2.10 -37.78 33.89
N ASP A 678 2.00 -36.50 34.25
CA ASP A 678 2.86 -35.43 33.75
C ASP A 678 4.17 -35.30 34.54
N THR A 679 5.10 -34.55 33.97
CA THR A 679 6.39 -34.21 34.60
C THR A 679 6.36 -32.91 35.40
N PHE A 680 5.26 -32.17 35.36
CA PHE A 680 5.07 -30.84 35.96
C PHE A 680 4.38 -30.87 37.34
N GLY A 681 3.92 -32.05 37.77
CA GLY A 681 3.29 -32.30 39.07
C GLY A 681 1.77 -32.09 39.13
N ILE A 682 1.08 -31.94 37.99
CA ILE A 682 -0.38 -31.73 37.93
C ILE A 682 -1.12 -32.98 38.45
N ALA A 683 -0.74 -34.16 37.97
CA ALA A 683 -1.30 -35.45 38.40
C ALA A 683 -1.10 -35.69 39.91
N GLN A 684 0.02 -35.24 40.47
CA GLN A 684 0.31 -35.37 41.90
C GLN A 684 -0.62 -34.48 42.75
N GLN A 685 -0.95 -33.29 42.26
CA GLN A 685 -1.89 -32.39 42.95
C GLN A 685 -3.35 -32.88 42.81
N LEU A 686 -3.72 -33.42 41.64
CA LEU A 686 -5.03 -34.03 41.39
C LEU A 686 -5.32 -35.26 42.24
N LYS A 687 -4.29 -35.94 42.75
CA LYS A 687 -4.44 -37.12 43.62
C LYS A 687 -5.29 -36.87 44.86
N LYS A 688 -5.40 -35.63 45.33
CA LYS A 688 -6.26 -35.24 46.47
C LYS A 688 -7.76 -35.21 46.13
N TYR A 689 -8.10 -35.15 44.84
CA TYR A 689 -9.46 -34.98 44.33
C TYR A 689 -9.98 -36.21 43.58
N LEU A 690 -9.10 -37.13 43.16
CA LEU A 690 -9.46 -38.38 42.49
C LEU A 690 -9.67 -39.54 43.50
N PRO A 691 -10.47 -40.56 43.15
CA PRO A 691 -10.68 -41.74 44.00
C PRO A 691 -9.36 -42.46 44.31
N CYS A 692 -9.24 -43.01 45.53
CA CYS A 692 -8.05 -43.75 46.00
C CYS A 692 -7.69 -44.95 45.11
N ASP A 693 -8.68 -45.55 44.45
CA ASP A 693 -8.51 -46.73 43.58
C ASP A 693 -8.01 -46.37 42.16
N SER A 694 -7.76 -45.09 41.88
CA SER A 694 -7.18 -44.64 40.60
C SER A 694 -5.73 -45.06 40.47
N LYS A 695 -5.34 -45.58 39.30
CA LYS A 695 -3.98 -46.02 39.03
C LYS A 695 -3.18 -44.95 38.30
N TYR A 696 -1.96 -44.71 38.76
CA TYR A 696 -1.04 -43.73 38.20
C TYR A 696 0.11 -44.44 37.51
N ILE A 697 0.29 -44.22 36.21
CA ILE A 697 1.39 -44.78 35.42
C ILE A 697 2.39 -43.66 35.14
N GLY A 698 3.63 -43.87 35.58
CA GLY A 698 4.72 -42.91 35.39
C GLY A 698 5.42 -43.08 34.05
N PHE A 699 6.07 -42.01 33.58
CA PHE A 699 6.82 -41.98 32.32
C PHE A 699 7.92 -43.05 32.22
N GLN A 700 8.66 -43.30 33.31
CA GLN A 700 9.77 -44.26 33.33
C GLN A 700 9.31 -45.71 33.18
N GLU A 701 8.11 -46.04 33.67
CA GLU A 701 7.52 -47.38 33.53
C GLU A 701 7.06 -47.65 32.09
N TRP A 702 6.70 -46.59 31.37
CA TRP A 702 6.27 -46.64 29.97
C TRP A 702 7.44 -46.71 28.98
N GLU A 703 8.53 -45.96 29.16
CA GLU A 703 9.71 -46.08 28.28
C GLU A 703 10.47 -47.39 28.51
N ALA A 704 10.53 -47.90 29.76
CA ALA A 704 11.15 -49.19 30.06
C ALA A 704 10.45 -50.39 29.38
N SER A 705 9.24 -50.19 28.86
CA SER A 705 8.48 -51.20 28.10
C SER A 705 8.58 -51.03 26.57
N GLN A 706 9.28 -50.01 26.05
CA GLN A 706 9.43 -49.74 24.61
C GLN A 706 10.52 -50.56 23.88
N ASP A 707 11.44 -51.23 24.58
CA ASP A 707 12.49 -52.05 23.94
C ASP A 707 11.97 -53.29 23.17
N SER A 708 10.65 -53.53 23.21
CA SER A 708 9.97 -54.44 22.29
C SER A 708 8.57 -53.88 21.99
N GLU A 709 8.29 -53.53 20.73
CA GLU A 709 6.99 -52.99 20.25
C GLU A 709 5.75 -53.82 20.67
N MET A 710 5.96 -55.07 21.10
CA MET A 710 4.92 -56.00 21.51
C MET A 710 4.37 -55.80 22.95
N ARG A 711 5.06 -55.11 23.88
CA ARG A 711 4.69 -55.15 25.32
C ARG A 711 3.82 -54.00 25.85
N VAL A 712 3.96 -52.79 25.30
CA VAL A 712 3.20 -51.61 25.79
C VAL A 712 1.70 -51.75 25.48
N GLY A 713 1.38 -52.22 24.26
CA GLY A 713 0.01 -52.51 23.85
C GLY A 713 -0.67 -53.56 24.73
N ASP A 714 0.05 -54.62 25.12
CA ASP A 714 -0.48 -55.69 25.97
C ASP A 714 -0.66 -55.27 27.44
N MET A 715 0.25 -54.45 27.97
CA MET A 715 0.10 -53.83 29.30
C MET A 715 -1.11 -52.88 29.34
N MET A 716 -1.22 -51.97 28.36
CA MET A 716 -2.38 -51.09 28.17
C MET A 716 -3.67 -51.90 28.07
N LYS A 717 -3.71 -52.94 27.23
CA LYS A 717 -4.88 -53.84 27.06
C LYS A 717 -5.31 -54.54 28.34
N THR A 718 -4.38 -54.82 29.25
CA THR A 718 -4.66 -55.50 30.52
C THR A 718 -5.20 -54.53 31.57
N GLU A 719 -4.60 -53.34 31.67
CA GLU A 719 -4.95 -52.31 32.66
C GLU A 719 -6.26 -51.59 32.32
N ILE A 720 -6.48 -51.26 31.04
CA ILE A 720 -7.67 -50.55 30.55
C ILE A 720 -8.96 -51.32 30.84
N LYS A 721 -8.94 -52.66 30.92
CA LYS A 721 -10.13 -53.47 31.24
C LYS A 721 -10.77 -53.10 32.59
N ASN A 722 -10.01 -52.51 33.50
CA ASN A 722 -10.47 -52.18 34.85
C ASN A 722 -10.89 -50.71 35.00
N PHE A 723 -10.73 -49.86 33.98
CA PHE A 723 -10.97 -48.42 34.07
C PHE A 723 -11.76 -47.88 32.87
N HIS A 724 -12.84 -47.14 33.13
CA HIS A 724 -13.70 -46.52 32.12
C HIS A 724 -13.34 -45.05 31.82
N HIS A 725 -12.36 -44.48 32.54
CA HIS A 725 -11.89 -43.11 32.35
C HIS A 725 -10.35 -43.06 32.36
N VAL A 726 -9.76 -42.45 31.33
CA VAL A 726 -8.32 -42.28 31.18
C VAL A 726 -7.99 -40.79 31.18
N LEU A 727 -7.07 -40.36 32.05
CA LEU A 727 -6.50 -39.02 32.05
C LEU A 727 -5.12 -39.07 31.41
N PHE A 728 -4.96 -38.40 30.27
CA PHE A 728 -3.70 -38.34 29.53
C PHE A 728 -3.03 -36.99 29.77
N MET A 729 -2.00 -36.96 30.63
CA MET A 729 -1.24 -35.74 30.96
C MET A 729 0.23 -35.92 30.54
N TRP A 730 0.47 -36.30 29.29
CA TRP A 730 1.80 -36.78 28.89
C TRP A 730 2.82 -35.66 28.70
N ARG A 731 3.93 -35.70 29.46
CA ARG A 731 5.17 -34.93 29.22
C ARG A 731 4.96 -33.41 29.03
N ILE A 732 4.11 -32.79 29.84
CA ILE A 732 4.03 -31.33 29.94
C ILE A 732 5.42 -30.80 30.35
N LYS A 733 6.13 -30.19 29.39
CA LYS A 733 7.49 -29.64 29.52
C LYS A 733 7.64 -28.42 28.62
N LYS A 734 8.40 -27.43 29.08
CA LYS A 734 8.87 -26.29 28.28
C LYS A 734 10.02 -26.70 27.36
N LEU A 735 9.83 -26.57 26.04
CA LEU A 735 10.75 -27.08 25.03
C LEU A 735 11.56 -25.98 24.30
N ASN A 736 11.41 -24.70 24.67
CA ASN A 736 12.04 -23.56 23.97
C ASN A 736 13.58 -23.58 23.97
N GLU A 737 14.20 -24.32 24.88
CA GLU A 737 15.64 -24.29 25.14
C GLU A 737 16.38 -25.50 24.55
N GLU A 738 15.67 -26.42 23.89
CA GLU A 738 16.21 -27.68 23.36
C GLU A 738 16.60 -27.56 21.88
N ILE A 739 17.59 -28.35 21.44
CA ILE A 739 18.05 -28.37 20.04
C ILE A 739 16.91 -28.90 19.13
N PRO A 740 16.70 -28.35 17.91
CA PRO A 740 15.57 -28.72 17.04
C PRO A 740 15.36 -30.23 16.79
N GLY A 741 16.44 -31.00 16.66
CA GLY A 741 16.36 -32.46 16.49
C GLY A 741 15.83 -33.19 17.72
N ILE A 742 16.09 -32.65 18.91
CA ILE A 742 15.57 -33.18 20.17
C ILE A 742 14.08 -32.84 20.27
N LEU A 743 13.68 -31.59 20.00
CA LEU A 743 12.29 -31.14 20.00
C LEU A 743 11.36 -32.07 19.20
N LEU A 744 11.74 -32.39 17.97
CA LEU A 744 10.93 -33.26 17.10
C LEU A 744 10.81 -34.68 17.64
N GLN A 745 11.92 -35.29 18.10
CA GLN A 745 11.86 -36.62 18.72
C GLN A 745 10.94 -36.64 19.95
N TYR A 746 10.92 -35.56 20.74
CA TYR A 746 10.03 -35.42 21.88
C TYR A 746 8.55 -35.37 21.46
N LEU A 747 8.19 -34.55 20.47
CA LEU A 747 6.82 -34.47 19.96
C LEU A 747 6.37 -35.80 19.35
N THR A 748 7.23 -36.45 18.56
CA THR A 748 6.96 -37.76 17.94
C THR A 748 6.68 -38.85 18.96
N LYS A 749 7.50 -38.93 20.01
CA LYS A 749 7.27 -39.88 21.10
C LYS A 749 5.95 -39.65 21.83
N CYS A 750 5.53 -38.38 22.01
CA CYS A 750 4.25 -38.08 22.64
C CYS A 750 3.07 -38.52 21.76
N CYS A 751 3.15 -38.27 20.45
CA CYS A 751 2.12 -38.69 19.49
C CYS A 751 2.01 -40.21 19.42
N GLU A 752 3.16 -40.92 19.36
CA GLU A 752 3.16 -42.38 19.30
C GLU A 752 2.56 -43.01 20.56
N ALA A 753 2.84 -42.47 21.75
CA ALA A 753 2.22 -42.92 22.99
C ALA A 753 0.69 -42.74 22.97
N PHE A 754 0.21 -41.59 22.48
CA PHE A 754 -1.22 -41.31 22.34
C PHE A 754 -1.88 -42.23 21.29
N ARG A 755 -1.23 -42.49 20.16
CA ARG A 755 -1.68 -43.42 19.13
C ARG A 755 -1.82 -44.84 19.68
N GLN A 756 -0.84 -45.32 20.43
CA GLN A 756 -0.86 -46.65 21.06
C GLN A 756 -2.02 -46.81 22.05
N LEU A 757 -2.32 -45.76 22.84
CA LEU A 757 -3.49 -45.73 23.72
C LEU A 757 -4.78 -45.93 22.94
N ILE A 758 -4.97 -45.18 21.85
CA ILE A 758 -6.18 -45.24 21.03
C ILE A 758 -6.35 -46.61 20.39
N VAL A 759 -5.28 -47.20 19.86
CA VAL A 759 -5.30 -48.56 19.28
C VAL A 759 -5.69 -49.59 20.33
N ALA A 760 -5.13 -49.51 21.54
CA ALA A 760 -5.46 -50.44 22.62
C ALA A 760 -6.93 -50.33 23.06
N LEU A 761 -7.49 -49.12 23.13
CA LEU A 761 -8.89 -48.89 23.45
C LEU A 761 -9.83 -49.42 22.34
N LYS A 762 -9.49 -49.15 21.07
CA LYS A 762 -10.26 -49.61 19.91
C LYS A 762 -10.34 -51.14 19.84
N ASP A 763 -9.24 -51.83 20.07
CA ASP A 763 -9.17 -53.30 20.03
C ASP A 763 -10.05 -53.97 21.09
N GLN A 764 -10.28 -53.32 22.25
CA GLN A 764 -11.04 -53.90 23.36
C GLN A 764 -12.55 -53.64 23.28
N ASN A 765 -12.98 -52.70 22.43
CA ASN A 765 -14.40 -52.34 22.22
C ASN A 765 -15.14 -52.00 23.54
N VAL A 766 -14.46 -51.30 24.45
CA VAL A 766 -14.98 -50.88 25.76
C VAL A 766 -15.43 -49.43 25.68
N ASP A 767 -16.61 -49.12 26.24
CA ASP A 767 -17.05 -47.73 26.45
C ASP A 767 -16.11 -47.05 27.46
N CYS A 768 -15.19 -46.26 26.93
CA CYS A 768 -14.15 -45.57 27.69
C CYS A 768 -14.09 -44.09 27.27
N SER A 769 -13.70 -43.23 28.21
CA SER A 769 -13.54 -41.80 27.97
C SER A 769 -12.09 -41.37 28.25
N VAL A 770 -11.52 -40.64 27.30
CA VAL A 770 -10.14 -40.14 27.35
C VAL A 770 -10.17 -38.63 27.51
N THR A 771 -9.67 -38.12 28.64
CA THR A 771 -9.47 -36.69 28.86
C THR A 771 -7.99 -36.36 28.70
N VAL A 772 -7.65 -35.58 27.68
CA VAL A 772 -6.30 -35.05 27.43
C VAL A 772 -6.15 -33.74 28.17
N ILE A 773 -5.18 -33.65 29.07
CA ILE A 773 -4.91 -32.44 29.84
C ILE A 773 -3.62 -31.82 29.32
N THR A 774 -3.71 -30.56 28.93
CA THR A 774 -2.60 -29.77 28.37
C THR A 774 -2.35 -28.54 29.26
N TYR A 775 -1.20 -27.90 29.12
CA TYR A 775 -0.78 -26.78 29.97
C TYR A 775 -0.28 -25.62 29.12
N ARG A 776 -0.92 -24.45 29.26
CA ARG A 776 -0.63 -23.22 28.50
C ARG A 776 -0.49 -23.49 27.00
N THR A 777 -1.50 -24.16 26.44
CA THR A 777 -1.53 -24.57 25.03
C THR A 777 -2.54 -23.76 24.22
N THR A 778 -3.48 -23.07 24.88
CA THR A 778 -4.56 -22.33 24.21
C THR A 778 -4.66 -20.88 24.65
N ARG A 779 -4.26 -20.52 25.88
CA ARG A 779 -4.22 -19.11 26.35
C ARG A 779 -2.93 -18.86 27.11
N ASN A 780 -2.35 -17.67 26.93
CA ASN A 780 -1.11 -17.25 27.58
C ASN A 780 0.07 -18.21 27.31
N VAL A 781 0.19 -18.66 26.06
CA VAL A 781 1.29 -19.52 25.59
C VAL A 781 2.60 -18.76 25.65
N ASP A 782 3.50 -19.19 26.52
CA ASP A 782 4.86 -18.64 26.67
C ASP A 782 5.95 -19.64 26.28
N HIS A 783 5.57 -20.85 25.84
CA HIS A 783 6.51 -21.87 25.38
C HIS A 783 5.91 -22.97 24.51
N ILE A 784 6.77 -23.60 23.71
CA ILE A 784 6.50 -24.81 22.95
C ILE A 784 6.36 -25.98 23.93
N ASN A 785 5.27 -26.72 23.82
CA ASN A 785 4.99 -27.91 24.60
C ASN A 785 4.27 -28.98 23.74
N PRO A 786 4.22 -30.25 24.15
CA PRO A 786 3.57 -31.31 23.37
C PRO A 786 2.06 -31.16 23.20
N GLY A 787 1.39 -30.26 23.93
CA GLY A 787 -0.04 -30.02 23.83
C GLY A 787 -0.48 -29.61 22.41
N PHE A 788 0.37 -28.91 21.64
CA PHE A 788 0.02 -28.47 20.29
C PHE A 788 -0.28 -29.62 19.34
N VAL A 789 0.52 -30.69 19.37
CA VAL A 789 0.31 -31.88 18.53
C VAL A 789 -0.85 -32.73 19.07
N LEU A 790 -1.03 -32.78 20.39
CA LEU A 790 -2.11 -33.54 21.02
C LEU A 790 -3.49 -32.93 20.77
N SER A 791 -3.60 -31.60 20.65
CA SER A 791 -4.86 -30.93 20.30
C SER A 791 -5.37 -31.39 18.93
N GLY A 792 -4.48 -31.45 17.92
CA GLY A 792 -4.79 -31.96 16.59
C GLY A 792 -5.19 -33.43 16.61
N MET A 793 -4.38 -34.28 17.27
CA MET A 793 -4.67 -35.72 17.36
C MET A 793 -5.98 -36.01 18.10
N THR A 794 -6.29 -35.29 19.17
CA THR A 794 -7.52 -35.49 19.95
C THR A 794 -8.76 -35.16 19.11
N ARG A 795 -8.72 -34.05 18.36
CA ARG A 795 -9.79 -33.66 17.44
C ARG A 795 -9.99 -34.67 16.31
N ALA A 796 -8.91 -35.18 15.73
CA ALA A 796 -8.99 -36.24 14.71
C ALA A 796 -9.58 -37.54 15.29
N SER A 797 -9.14 -37.93 16.49
CA SER A 797 -9.58 -39.16 17.16
C SER A 797 -11.07 -39.12 17.52
N LEU A 798 -11.59 -37.94 17.91
CA LEU A 798 -13.01 -37.71 18.15
C LEU A 798 -13.88 -38.05 16.92
N ILE A 799 -13.36 -37.81 15.71
CA ILE A 799 -14.06 -38.08 14.45
C ILE A 799 -13.87 -39.53 14.01
N GLU A 800 -12.64 -40.05 14.09
CA GLU A 800 -12.27 -41.36 13.54
C GLU A 800 -12.64 -42.54 14.44
N VAL A 801 -12.79 -42.32 15.75
CA VAL A 801 -13.07 -43.37 16.74
C VAL A 801 -14.26 -42.96 17.63
N PRO A 802 -15.49 -42.89 17.07
CA PRO A 802 -16.66 -42.35 17.77
C PRO A 802 -17.12 -43.19 18.97
N ASN A 803 -16.63 -44.42 19.11
CA ASN A 803 -16.93 -45.31 20.23
C ASN A 803 -16.20 -44.93 21.53
N ILE A 804 -15.18 -44.07 21.44
CA ILE A 804 -14.43 -43.55 22.59
C ILE A 804 -14.77 -42.07 22.73
N MET A 805 -15.12 -41.62 23.93
CA MET A 805 -15.32 -40.19 24.14
C MET A 805 -13.98 -39.49 24.38
N PHE A 806 -13.66 -38.48 23.57
CA PHE A 806 -12.48 -37.65 23.76
C PHE A 806 -12.86 -36.29 24.32
N ARG A 807 -12.07 -35.80 25.26
CA ARG A 807 -12.18 -34.44 25.83
C ARG A 807 -10.79 -33.84 25.97
N MET A 808 -10.67 -32.53 25.77
CA MET A 808 -9.45 -31.76 25.99
C MET A 808 -9.67 -30.69 27.05
N ILE A 809 -8.75 -30.58 28.01
CA ILE A 809 -8.75 -29.51 29.03
C ILE A 809 -7.36 -28.87 29.05
N ASP A 810 -7.27 -27.58 28.76
CA ASP A 810 -6.04 -26.79 28.90
C ASP A 810 -6.05 -26.01 30.22
N ILE A 811 -4.94 -26.04 30.95
CA ILE A 811 -4.79 -25.29 32.21
C ILE A 811 -3.73 -24.19 32.08
N SER A 812 -4.07 -23.01 32.57
CA SER A 812 -3.20 -21.82 32.50
C SER A 812 -2.07 -21.79 33.53
N ASP A 813 -2.25 -22.38 34.71
CA ASP A 813 -1.21 -22.50 35.72
C ASP A 813 -1.47 -23.70 36.66
N THR A 814 -0.49 -24.02 37.52
CA THR A 814 -0.58 -25.11 38.50
C THR A 814 -1.04 -24.64 39.89
N SER A 815 -1.71 -23.48 39.98
CA SER A 815 -2.21 -22.96 41.25
C SER A 815 -3.26 -23.89 41.87
N PRO A 816 -3.37 -23.95 43.22
CA PRO A 816 -4.38 -24.79 43.87
C PRO A 816 -5.82 -24.49 43.43
N GLN A 817 -6.11 -23.23 43.03
CA GLN A 817 -7.42 -22.80 42.55
C GLN A 817 -7.75 -23.39 41.16
N ASN A 818 -6.78 -23.39 40.25
CA ASN A 818 -6.93 -24.01 38.94
C ASN A 818 -7.00 -25.54 39.03
N ILE A 819 -6.22 -26.16 39.92
CA ILE A 819 -6.30 -27.62 40.14
C ILE A 819 -7.66 -28.03 40.73
N ALA A 820 -8.20 -27.26 41.67
CA ALA A 820 -9.55 -27.50 42.20
C ALA A 820 -10.62 -27.35 41.10
N SER A 821 -10.47 -26.34 40.23
CA SER A 821 -11.37 -26.13 39.09
C SER A 821 -11.24 -27.22 38.04
N LEU A 822 -10.04 -27.79 37.85
CA LEU A 822 -9.77 -28.93 36.98
C LEU A 822 -10.47 -30.18 37.50
N ALA A 823 -10.39 -30.44 38.81
CA ALA A 823 -11.16 -31.52 39.44
C ALA A 823 -12.67 -31.31 39.24
N ASP A 824 -13.17 -30.11 39.47
CA ASP A 824 -14.58 -29.77 39.23
C ASP A 824 -14.99 -29.96 37.77
N ALA A 825 -14.16 -29.58 36.80
CA ALA A 825 -14.40 -29.81 35.38
C ALA A 825 -14.44 -31.30 35.03
N ILE A 826 -13.54 -32.11 35.62
CA ILE A 826 -13.52 -33.55 35.41
C ILE A 826 -14.80 -34.20 35.96
N ILE A 827 -15.28 -33.75 37.12
CA ILE A 827 -16.46 -34.31 37.82
C ILE A 827 -17.79 -33.85 37.21
N LYS A 828 -17.95 -32.55 36.98
CA LYS A 828 -19.25 -31.92 36.73
C LYS A 828 -19.54 -31.67 35.25
N CYS A 829 -18.53 -31.61 34.40
CA CYS A 829 -18.71 -31.33 32.97
C CYS A 829 -18.70 -32.65 32.18
N GLU A 830 -19.83 -33.05 31.62
CA GLU A 830 -19.91 -34.22 30.75
C GLU A 830 -19.13 -34.00 29.45
N GLY A 831 -18.33 -34.99 29.04
CA GLY A 831 -17.46 -34.86 27.86
C GLY A 831 -18.19 -34.71 26.53
N LYS A 832 -19.48 -35.06 26.45
CA LYS A 832 -20.30 -34.85 25.23
C LYS A 832 -20.69 -33.38 25.03
N ASP A 833 -21.00 -32.70 26.12
CA ASP A 833 -21.45 -31.30 26.09
C ASP A 833 -20.26 -30.33 26.09
N TYR A 834 -19.13 -30.77 26.65
CA TYR A 834 -17.93 -29.95 26.84
C TYR A 834 -16.68 -30.68 26.33
N PRO A 835 -16.48 -30.77 25.00
CA PRO A 835 -15.34 -31.47 24.40
C PRO A 835 -14.02 -30.70 24.58
N GLU A 836 -14.06 -29.36 24.66
CA GLU A 836 -12.88 -28.50 24.85
C GLU A 836 -13.12 -27.46 25.96
N LEU A 837 -12.25 -27.48 26.97
CA LEU A 837 -12.29 -26.59 28.12
C LEU A 837 -10.94 -25.90 28.34
N CYS A 838 -10.97 -24.67 28.83
CA CYS A 838 -9.81 -23.93 29.31
C CYS A 838 -10.03 -23.49 30.76
N ILE A 839 -9.01 -23.61 31.61
CA ILE A 839 -9.10 -23.22 33.03
C ILE A 839 -8.08 -22.10 33.30
N ASP A 840 -8.62 -20.96 33.71
CA ASP A 840 -7.84 -19.77 34.02
C ASP A 840 -8.39 -19.04 35.25
N GLN A 841 -7.49 -18.68 36.17
CA GLN A 841 -7.81 -17.98 37.43
C GLN A 841 -8.97 -18.61 38.24
N GLY A 842 -9.03 -19.95 38.30
CA GLY A 842 -10.07 -20.71 39.00
C GLY A 842 -11.43 -20.68 38.30
N ARG A 843 -11.49 -20.33 37.02
CA ARG A 843 -12.71 -20.27 36.20
C ARG A 843 -12.60 -21.22 35.03
N ILE A 844 -13.74 -21.80 34.63
CA ILE A 844 -13.84 -22.73 33.51
C ILE A 844 -14.41 -21.96 32.31
N PHE A 845 -13.75 -22.10 31.16
CA PHE A 845 -14.14 -21.53 29.89
C PHE A 845 -14.42 -22.64 28.88
N ILE A 846 -15.47 -22.47 28.08
CA ILE A 846 -15.80 -23.34 26.95
C ILE A 846 -15.37 -22.68 25.66
N SER A 847 -14.91 -23.49 24.70
CA SER A 847 -14.67 -23.05 23.33
C SER A 847 -16.01 -22.84 22.62
N GLU A 848 -16.24 -21.66 22.06
CA GLU A 848 -17.36 -21.34 21.19
C GLU A 848 -16.81 -20.84 19.85
N ILE A 849 -17.08 -21.58 18.77
CA ILE A 849 -16.74 -21.11 17.43
C ILE A 849 -17.77 -20.07 17.02
N ARG A 850 -17.34 -18.81 16.93
CA ARG A 850 -18.18 -17.71 16.46
C ARG A 850 -17.79 -17.35 15.04
N GLN A 851 -18.80 -17.09 14.22
CA GLN A 851 -18.58 -16.44 12.94
C GLN A 851 -18.33 -14.95 13.20
N THR A 852 -17.11 -14.50 12.98
CA THR A 852 -16.75 -13.08 12.97
C THR A 852 -16.55 -12.62 11.54
N SER A 853 -17.12 -11.45 11.25
CA SER A 853 -17.05 -10.81 9.94
C SER A 853 -15.73 -10.07 9.79
N PHE A 854 -15.06 -10.28 8.67
CA PHE A 854 -13.88 -9.49 8.30
C PHE A 854 -14.31 -8.09 7.83
N GLU A 855 -13.72 -7.02 8.40
CA GLU A 855 -13.75 -5.69 7.79
C GLU A 855 -12.56 -5.55 6.85
N ARG A 856 -12.81 -5.54 5.53
CA ARG A 856 -11.78 -5.11 4.56
C ARG A 856 -11.56 -3.62 4.75
N ILE A 857 -10.48 -3.25 5.43
CA ILE A 857 -9.87 -1.93 5.28
C ILE A 857 -9.46 -1.85 3.80
N TYR A 858 -10.12 -0.97 3.03
CA TYR A 858 -9.76 -0.73 1.64
C TYR A 858 -8.36 -0.10 1.60
N GLU A 859 -7.36 -0.91 1.27
CA GLU A 859 -6.09 -0.40 0.76
C GLU A 859 -6.34 0.31 -0.58
N SER A 860 -6.14 1.62 -0.58
CA SER A 860 -6.10 2.45 -1.76
C SER A 860 -4.74 2.29 -2.47
N GLN A 861 -4.40 1.12 -3.02
CA GLN A 861 -3.31 1.01 -4.01
C GLN A 861 -3.58 -0.07 -5.06
N PRO A 862 -3.23 0.18 -6.34
CA PRO A 862 -3.34 -0.83 -7.39
C PRO A 862 -2.30 -1.93 -7.18
N HIS A 863 -2.74 -3.18 -7.08
CA HIS A 863 -1.85 -4.33 -7.06
C HIS A 863 -0.97 -4.37 -8.32
N LYS A 864 0.33 -4.05 -8.16
CA LYS A 864 1.36 -4.56 -9.06
C LYS A 864 1.63 -6.01 -8.64
N SER A 865 1.43 -6.96 -9.55
CA SER A 865 2.01 -8.28 -9.41
C SER A 865 3.54 -8.11 -9.43
N HIS A 866 4.19 -8.14 -8.27
CA HIS A 866 5.64 -8.15 -8.21
C HIS A 866 6.12 -9.49 -8.75
N GLN A 867 6.70 -9.48 -9.95
CA GLN A 867 7.34 -10.65 -10.53
C GLN A 867 8.58 -10.99 -9.70
N ASN A 868 8.60 -12.23 -9.20
CA ASN A 868 9.72 -13.04 -8.70
C ASN A 868 11.07 -12.33 -8.52
N SER A 869 11.45 -12.06 -7.26
CA SER A 869 12.83 -12.20 -6.71
C SER A 869 13.03 -11.44 -5.39
N GLU A 870 12.08 -10.63 -4.93
CA GLU A 870 12.30 -9.82 -3.72
C GLU A 870 11.98 -10.62 -2.45
N MET A 871 12.97 -10.79 -1.58
CA MET A 871 12.76 -11.39 -0.26
C MET A 871 11.87 -10.48 0.56
N PHE A 872 10.80 -11.05 1.12
CA PHE A 872 9.91 -10.35 2.02
C PHE A 872 9.78 -11.08 3.36
N THR A 873 9.52 -10.31 4.40
CA THR A 873 9.15 -10.78 5.72
C THR A 873 7.76 -10.25 6.06
N LEU A 874 6.87 -11.11 6.54
CA LEU A 874 5.56 -10.70 7.01
C LEU A 874 5.68 -10.05 8.39
N CYS A 875 4.94 -8.98 8.59
CA CYS A 875 4.92 -8.23 9.83
C CYS A 875 3.48 -7.87 10.21
N THR A 876 3.22 -7.74 11.51
CA THR A 876 1.94 -7.28 12.10
C THR A 876 2.16 -5.93 12.78
N SER A 877 1.10 -5.14 12.91
CA SER A 877 1.13 -3.84 13.62
C SER A 877 1.02 -3.99 15.14
N ASP A 878 0.55 -5.13 15.63
CA ASP A 878 0.43 -5.44 17.06
C ASP A 878 1.35 -6.62 17.45
N PRO A 879 2.11 -6.54 18.55
CA PRO A 879 3.06 -7.57 18.94
C PRO A 879 2.42 -8.86 19.49
N TYR A 880 1.15 -8.80 19.89
CA TYR A 880 0.38 -9.88 20.51
C TYR A 880 -0.71 -10.42 19.59
N ASN A 881 -1.29 -9.56 18.74
CA ASN A 881 -2.40 -9.89 17.85
C ASN A 881 -1.97 -9.81 16.37
N VAL A 882 -2.53 -10.68 15.51
CA VAL A 882 -2.28 -10.60 14.06
C VAL A 882 -3.18 -9.52 13.47
N VAL A 883 -2.73 -8.26 13.47
CA VAL A 883 -3.49 -7.13 12.92
C VAL A 883 -2.66 -6.35 11.90
N GLU A 884 -3.29 -5.95 10.79
CA GLU A 884 -2.63 -5.25 9.68
C GLU A 884 -1.36 -5.97 9.18
N VAL A 885 -1.50 -7.23 8.75
CA VAL A 885 -0.39 -8.01 8.20
C VAL A 885 0.14 -7.33 6.94
N THR A 886 1.40 -6.93 6.97
CA THR A 886 2.06 -6.27 5.84
C THR A 886 3.38 -6.97 5.51
N ALA A 887 3.76 -6.94 4.23
CA ALA A 887 5.05 -7.46 3.79
C ALA A 887 6.11 -6.34 3.83
N MET A 888 7.18 -6.55 4.59
CA MET A 888 8.38 -5.72 4.51
C MET A 888 9.34 -6.32 3.47
N ILE A 889 9.55 -5.58 2.39
CA ILE A 889 10.53 -5.91 1.36
C ILE A 889 11.89 -5.48 1.89
N GLY A 890 12.83 -6.42 2.02
CA GLY A 890 14.14 -6.12 2.58
C GLY A 890 15.20 -7.11 2.12
N ARG A 891 16.42 -6.62 1.90
CA ARG A 891 17.60 -7.48 1.75
C ARG A 891 17.97 -8.04 3.11
N TYR A 892 17.32 -9.12 3.54
CA TYR A 892 17.76 -9.84 4.72
C TYR A 892 19.15 -10.41 4.46
N LYS A 893 20.14 -10.09 5.31
CA LYS A 893 21.37 -10.87 5.36
C LYS A 893 21.00 -12.23 5.93
N LEU A 894 20.95 -13.26 5.09
CA LEU A 894 20.87 -14.63 5.55
C LEU A 894 21.94 -14.83 6.62
N THR A 895 21.52 -15.35 7.77
CA THR A 895 22.42 -15.89 8.78
C THR A 895 23.41 -16.86 8.10
N PRO A 896 24.67 -16.95 8.57
CA PRO A 896 25.68 -17.80 7.95
C PRO A 896 25.12 -19.20 7.72
N PHE A 897 25.15 -19.63 6.46
CA PHE A 897 24.61 -20.91 6.04
C PHE A 897 25.38 -22.03 6.75
N SER A 898 24.71 -22.80 7.60
CA SER A 898 25.31 -23.93 8.31
C SER A 898 25.48 -25.10 7.35
N ASP A 899 26.56 -25.89 7.51
CA ASP A 899 26.83 -27.04 6.64
C ASP A 899 25.72 -28.12 6.69
N GLN A 900 24.85 -28.11 7.72
CA GLN A 900 23.68 -29.01 7.85
C GLN A 900 22.31 -28.34 7.61
N SER A 901 22.31 -27.11 7.09
CA SER A 901 21.07 -26.35 6.83
C SER A 901 20.62 -26.42 5.37
N VAL A 902 19.30 -26.32 5.18
CA VAL A 902 18.60 -26.35 3.91
C VAL A 902 17.90 -25.00 3.76
N GLU A 903 18.17 -24.29 2.67
CA GLU A 903 17.43 -23.09 2.29
C GLU A 903 16.21 -23.49 1.47
N VAL A 904 15.05 -22.94 1.84
CA VAL A 904 13.78 -23.27 1.21
C VAL A 904 13.07 -21.97 0.84
N GLU A 905 12.60 -21.90 -0.40
CA GLU A 905 11.70 -20.86 -0.88
C GLU A 905 10.26 -21.28 -0.58
N MET A 906 9.55 -20.41 0.13
CA MET A 906 8.24 -20.72 0.68
C MET A 906 7.16 -20.57 -0.38
N ASP A 907 6.44 -21.66 -0.65
CA ASP A 907 5.24 -21.66 -1.48
C ASP A 907 4.01 -21.32 -0.63
N LYS A 908 3.97 -21.82 0.61
CA LYS A 908 2.86 -21.62 1.55
C LYS A 908 3.36 -21.50 2.99
N ILE A 909 2.78 -20.55 3.71
CA ILE A 909 3.03 -20.29 5.13
C ILE A 909 1.69 -20.34 5.85
N CYS A 910 1.60 -21.12 6.93
CA CYS A 910 0.42 -21.09 7.80
C CYS A 910 0.64 -20.09 8.93
N ILE A 911 -0.28 -19.15 9.11
CA ILE A 911 -0.28 -18.20 10.23
C ILE A 911 -1.24 -18.76 11.27
N HIS A 912 -0.73 -19.05 12.46
CA HIS A 912 -1.52 -19.61 13.55
C HIS A 912 -2.21 -18.49 14.36
N SER A 913 -3.36 -18.78 14.96
CA SER A 913 -4.03 -17.82 15.87
C SER A 913 -3.24 -17.64 17.17
N GLU A 914 -3.57 -16.59 17.91
CA GLU A 914 -2.97 -16.25 19.23
C GLU A 914 -2.92 -17.44 20.20
N ASP A 915 -3.89 -18.35 20.08
CA ASP A 915 -4.00 -19.55 20.92
C ASP A 915 -2.83 -20.54 20.72
N TYR A 916 -2.16 -20.52 19.56
CA TYR A 916 -1.15 -21.53 19.19
C TYR A 916 0.29 -21.03 19.30
N PHE A 917 0.53 -19.72 19.18
CA PHE A 917 1.86 -19.13 19.32
C PHE A 917 1.79 -17.60 19.43
N PRO A 918 2.69 -16.93 20.19
CA PRO A 918 2.70 -15.48 20.21
C PRO A 918 3.13 -14.91 18.86
N VAL A 919 2.40 -13.90 18.42
CA VAL A 919 2.35 -13.45 17.02
C VAL A 919 3.64 -12.80 16.52
N SER A 920 4.59 -12.43 17.39
CA SER A 920 5.81 -11.71 17.00
C SER A 920 7.11 -12.32 17.51
N THR A 921 8.21 -12.08 16.77
CA THR A 921 9.57 -12.47 17.18
C THR A 921 9.96 -11.93 18.56
N SER A 922 9.47 -10.73 18.90
CA SER A 922 9.69 -10.07 20.19
C SER A 922 9.27 -10.94 21.37
N SER A 923 8.13 -11.62 21.24
CA SER A 923 7.56 -12.49 22.27
C SER A 923 8.39 -13.75 22.53
N CYS A 924 9.06 -14.29 21.50
CA CYS A 924 9.98 -15.42 21.67
C CYS A 924 11.29 -15.03 22.37
N SER A 925 11.77 -13.80 22.14
CA SER A 925 13.09 -13.37 22.60
C SER A 925 13.14 -12.79 24.01
N PHE A 926 12.03 -12.29 24.57
CA PHE A 926 12.10 -11.45 25.78
C PHE A 926 11.18 -11.81 26.95
N GLY A 927 10.32 -12.83 26.85
CA GLY A 927 9.27 -13.02 27.86
C GLY A 927 8.42 -11.75 28.04
N ASN A 928 7.57 -11.66 29.05
CA ASN A 928 6.69 -10.51 29.32
C ASN A 928 7.44 -9.22 29.76
N THR A 929 8.43 -8.77 29.01
CA THR A 929 9.22 -7.58 29.30
C THR A 929 8.89 -6.49 28.29
N LEU A 930 7.82 -5.74 28.57
CA LEU A 930 7.38 -4.53 27.86
C LEU A 930 8.16 -3.32 28.36
N TYR A 931 8.63 -2.45 27.47
CA TYR A 931 8.70 -1.00 27.76
C TYR A 931 8.33 -0.15 26.52
N TRP A 932 7.16 0.51 26.62
CA TRP A 932 6.76 1.83 26.08
C TRP A 932 6.99 2.17 24.60
N ALA A 933 5.90 2.22 23.81
CA ALA A 933 5.49 3.41 23.04
C ALA A 933 4.19 3.14 22.29
N GLY A 934 3.14 3.94 22.54
CA GLY A 934 1.97 4.03 21.66
C GLY A 934 2.22 4.86 20.39
N ASP A 935 3.49 5.05 20.01
CA ASP A 935 3.95 5.91 18.92
C ASP A 935 5.02 5.26 18.01
N THR A 936 5.27 3.95 18.14
CA THR A 936 6.17 3.25 17.21
C THR A 936 5.41 2.76 15.98
N MET A 937 5.67 3.38 14.82
CA MET A 937 5.29 2.88 13.49
C MET A 937 6.08 1.62 13.08
N GLU A 938 6.72 0.91 14.02
CA GLU A 938 7.56 -0.24 13.74
C GLU A 938 6.72 -1.52 13.63
N LYS A 939 6.68 -2.10 12.43
CA LYS A 939 6.00 -3.36 12.15
C LYS A 939 6.73 -4.53 12.80
N HIS A 940 6.03 -5.38 13.56
CA HIS A 940 6.59 -6.54 14.26
C HIS A 940 6.67 -7.77 13.35
N LYS A 941 7.82 -8.46 13.28
CA LYS A 941 7.98 -9.65 12.43
C LYS A 941 7.11 -10.82 12.91
N LEU A 942 6.33 -11.38 11.98
CA LEU A 942 5.43 -12.49 12.24
C LEU A 942 6.21 -13.81 12.37
N VAL A 943 5.87 -14.65 13.34
CA VAL A 943 6.38 -16.03 13.46
C VAL A 943 5.32 -17.00 12.97
N ALA A 944 5.72 -17.99 12.19
CA ALA A 944 4.88 -19.10 11.75
C ALA A 944 5.52 -20.44 12.15
N LEU A 945 4.70 -21.47 12.32
CA LEU A 945 5.17 -22.83 12.65
C LEU A 945 5.20 -23.72 11.40
N ASP A 946 4.19 -23.63 10.54
CA ASP A 946 4.06 -24.54 9.40
C ASP A 946 4.43 -23.86 8.10
N PHE A 947 5.29 -24.56 7.37
CA PHE A 947 5.82 -24.08 6.11
C PHE A 947 5.82 -25.21 5.07
N SER A 948 5.60 -24.85 3.81
CA SER A 948 5.73 -25.74 2.68
C SER A 948 6.39 -24.99 1.53
N GLY A 949 7.37 -25.60 0.88
CA GLY A 949 8.18 -24.90 -0.11
C GLY A 949 9.18 -25.77 -0.84
N THR A 950 9.90 -25.14 -1.76
CA THR A 950 10.89 -25.77 -2.62
C THR A 950 12.31 -25.45 -2.15
N VAL A 951 13.15 -26.47 -2.04
CA VAL A 951 14.53 -26.33 -1.59
C VAL A 951 15.36 -25.61 -2.65
N THR A 952 16.00 -24.50 -2.30
CA THR A 952 16.81 -23.68 -3.21
C THR A 952 18.31 -23.86 -3.01
N ALA A 953 18.76 -24.19 -1.80
CA ALA A 953 20.16 -24.49 -1.49
C ALA A 953 20.29 -25.50 -0.36
N ILE A 954 21.39 -26.24 -0.32
CA ILE A 954 21.70 -27.22 0.72
C ILE A 954 23.13 -27.04 1.23
N GLY A 955 23.32 -27.23 2.53
CA GLY A 955 24.62 -27.28 3.19
C GLY A 955 25.44 -28.48 2.74
N LYS A 956 26.76 -28.43 2.95
CA LYS A 956 27.70 -29.47 2.47
C LYS A 956 27.43 -30.85 3.07
N ASP A 957 26.83 -30.92 4.26
CA ASP A 957 26.60 -32.13 5.04
C ASP A 957 25.15 -32.64 4.95
N VAL A 958 24.30 -32.01 4.13
CA VAL A 958 22.90 -32.41 3.86
C VAL A 958 22.88 -33.65 2.94
N LYS A 959 22.09 -34.67 3.27
CA LYS A 959 22.10 -35.99 2.57
C LYS A 959 20.71 -36.53 2.17
N GLU A 960 19.67 -36.20 2.90
CA GLU A 960 18.29 -36.68 2.75
C GLU A 960 17.45 -35.81 1.81
N VAL A 961 17.83 -34.54 1.59
CA VAL A 961 17.07 -33.58 0.78
C VAL A 961 17.95 -32.96 -0.32
N MET A 962 17.41 -32.82 -1.53
CA MET A 962 18.13 -32.20 -2.66
C MET A 962 17.50 -30.87 -3.10
N VAL A 963 18.29 -30.03 -3.78
CA VAL A 963 17.80 -28.80 -4.43
C VAL A 963 16.71 -29.16 -5.44
N GLY A 964 15.58 -28.46 -5.35
CA GLY A 964 14.37 -28.70 -6.16
C GLY A 964 13.37 -29.67 -5.52
N ASP A 965 13.71 -30.34 -4.40
CA ASP A 965 12.71 -31.10 -3.67
C ASP A 965 11.72 -30.17 -2.97
N HIS A 966 10.45 -30.54 -3.01
CA HIS A 966 9.41 -29.86 -2.27
C HIS A 966 9.24 -30.52 -0.90
N ILE A 967 9.38 -29.73 0.15
CA ILE A 967 9.30 -30.17 1.54
C ILE A 967 8.14 -29.49 2.28
N ALA A 968 7.78 -30.06 3.42
CA ALA A 968 6.98 -29.41 4.46
C ALA A 968 7.71 -29.49 5.80
N THR A 969 7.44 -28.56 6.71
CA THR A 969 8.07 -28.51 8.02
C THR A 969 7.16 -27.87 9.06
N CYS A 970 7.35 -28.25 10.33
CA CYS A 970 6.74 -27.63 11.50
C CYS A 970 7.86 -27.21 12.46
N PHE A 971 8.25 -25.93 12.40
CA PHE A 971 9.31 -25.35 13.22
C PHE A 971 9.17 -23.83 13.31
N PRO A 972 9.27 -23.21 14.50
CA PRO A 972 9.05 -21.77 14.68
C PRO A 972 10.10 -20.93 13.97
N LEU A 973 9.68 -20.19 12.94
CA LEU A 973 10.54 -19.26 12.21
C LEU A 973 9.80 -17.99 11.82
N VAL A 974 10.59 -16.95 11.56
CA VAL A 974 10.06 -15.72 10.96
C VAL A 974 9.40 -16.05 9.63
N ALA A 975 8.15 -15.62 9.45
CA ALA A 975 7.40 -15.83 8.24
C ALA A 975 8.00 -14.98 7.10
N SER A 976 8.86 -15.58 6.28
CA SER A 976 9.52 -14.94 5.15
C SER A 976 9.44 -15.78 3.89
N SER A 977 9.61 -15.14 2.73
CA SER A 977 9.57 -15.82 1.42
C SER A 977 10.69 -16.86 1.23
N LYS A 978 11.78 -16.75 1.98
CA LYS A 978 12.86 -17.74 2.07
C LYS A 978 13.27 -17.92 3.53
N VAL A 979 13.50 -19.16 3.94
CA VAL A 979 13.95 -19.51 5.28
C VAL A 979 15.08 -20.55 5.24
N SER A 980 15.89 -20.59 6.29
CA SER A 980 16.94 -21.58 6.49
C SER A 980 16.50 -22.54 7.61
N LEU A 981 16.49 -23.83 7.32
CA LEU A 981 15.98 -24.90 8.17
C LEU A 981 17.06 -25.97 8.40
N PRO A 982 17.16 -26.60 9.57
CA PRO A 982 17.92 -27.85 9.71
C PRO A 982 17.32 -28.95 8.81
N GLU A 983 18.16 -29.79 8.20
CA GLU A 983 17.70 -30.92 7.39
C GLU A 983 16.75 -31.86 8.15
N THR A 984 17.01 -32.09 9.45
CA THR A 984 16.28 -33.05 10.29
C THR A 984 14.79 -32.78 10.46
N ILE A 985 14.34 -31.56 10.13
CA ILE A 985 12.93 -31.14 10.25
C ILE A 985 12.25 -30.97 8.88
N CYS A 986 12.92 -31.35 7.79
CA CYS A 986 12.42 -31.19 6.43
C CYS A 986 11.76 -32.49 5.93
N PHE A 987 10.43 -32.49 5.80
CA PHE A 987 9.68 -33.68 5.35
C PHE A 987 9.46 -33.65 3.84
N HIS A 988 9.90 -34.69 3.14
CA HIS A 988 9.73 -34.76 1.70
C HIS A 988 8.27 -34.98 1.31
N SER A 989 7.71 -34.07 0.50
CA SER A 989 6.34 -34.19 -0.02
C SER A 989 6.09 -35.44 -0.87
N LYS A 990 7.13 -36.15 -1.34
CA LYS A 990 6.98 -37.46 -2.03
C LYS A 990 6.39 -38.52 -1.09
N LYS A 991 6.74 -38.50 0.20
CA LYS A 991 6.24 -39.44 1.19
C LYS A 991 4.79 -39.13 1.58
N PHE A 992 4.41 -37.85 1.53
CA PHE A 992 3.08 -37.36 1.89
C PHE A 992 2.62 -36.27 0.89
N PRO A 993 2.02 -36.65 -0.24
CA PRO A 993 1.63 -35.71 -1.31
C PRO A 993 0.65 -34.62 -0.87
N VAL A 994 -0.12 -34.87 0.19
CA VAL A 994 -1.08 -33.92 0.77
C VAL A 994 -0.43 -32.59 1.18
N PHE A 995 0.83 -32.62 1.60
CA PHE A 995 1.56 -31.42 2.06
C PHE A 995 1.96 -30.45 0.95
N ARG A 996 1.84 -30.85 -0.33
CA ARG A 996 1.92 -29.89 -1.46
C ARG A 996 0.74 -28.93 -1.47
N ASN A 997 -0.42 -29.41 -1.03
CA ASN A 997 -1.67 -28.66 -1.12
C ASN A 997 -2.02 -27.93 0.17
N VAL A 998 -1.62 -28.45 1.34
CA VAL A 998 -1.96 -27.89 2.65
C VAL A 998 -0.73 -27.83 3.56
N PRO A 999 -0.28 -26.65 4.02
CA PRO A 999 0.87 -26.51 4.91
C PRO A 999 0.42 -26.64 6.38
N CYS A 1000 -0.20 -27.76 6.76
CA CYS A 1000 -0.69 -27.95 8.13
C CYS A 1000 0.02 -29.13 8.77
N ALA A 1001 1.34 -29.01 8.88
CA ALA A 1001 2.14 -30.09 9.41
C ALA A 1001 1.91 -30.23 10.93
N SER A 1002 1.65 -29.15 11.67
CA SER A 1002 1.18 -29.17 13.06
C SER A 1002 -0.15 -29.93 13.29
N TYR A 1003 -1.02 -29.98 12.29
CA TYR A 1003 -2.29 -30.73 12.36
C TYR A 1003 -2.13 -32.22 11.97
N PHE A 1004 -1.05 -32.60 11.30
CA PHE A 1004 -0.91 -33.92 10.64
C PHE A 1004 0.40 -34.67 10.94
N ILE A 1005 1.45 -34.00 11.43
CA ILE A 1005 2.65 -34.61 12.02
C ILE A 1005 2.20 -35.03 13.43
N ILE A 1006 1.58 -36.17 13.71
CA ILE A 1006 1.86 -37.54 13.27
C ILE A 1006 0.53 -38.31 13.43
N ALA A 1007 -0.15 -38.61 12.33
CA ALA A 1007 -1.14 -39.69 12.27
C ALA A 1007 -0.49 -40.97 11.73
#